data_AF-A0A2N4WVY5-F1
#
_entry.id   AF-A0A2N4WVY5-F1
#
_cell.length_a   1.000
_cell.length_b   1.000
_cell.length_c   1.000
_cell.angle_alpha   90.00
_cell.angle_beta   90.00
_cell.angle_gamma   90.00
#
_symmetry.space_group_name_H-M   'P 1'
#
loop_
_entity.id
_entity.type
_entity.pdbx_description
1 polymer ?
#
loop_
_entity_poly.entity_id
_entity_poly.type
_entity_poly.pdbx_seq_one_letter_code
_entity_poly.pdbx_strand_id
1 'polypeptide(L)'
;MARQPRHERRAGQHGQCREVQGDSRPVIQRRFQPCSIAGQPVEHPRYRCAATRAAYIGWHRRVDGPADPLAVQSAEQVAHVRIAQERLVLRAVIESRQRSLRNPVRAIAPASKPHRVESGIVGALDQCRKARRVGPGKVAFGGEALRVDGEFDAGPATRQIGHPRGILVRNRTGRGADGDADHRFLLSEVVSKAKGAYRASMTSLTQHPWFFSGIGGSGMLPLALILKGLGAQVAGSDRSRDQGRTPEKFAWLESLGFSLFPQDGSGVTSDRQVIVASAAVEDTVPEMVRARELGCPRMSRAELLSRLFNAAPCGIAIAGTSGKSTVTGMTGWILEQAGRAPTIMNGAVMKNFVAPDAPFASARVGSGEVFVSEVDESDGSIALYNPEVAVLLNVSLDHKSMEELRELFGDFLRRAKAAAVNLDDPEVRALVPGDRGHCRTFAIEAQDADIAVVPGSIIESPTGIAAQVRESGNGAVHRLELRVPGRHNLANALAAMAAASMAGVSLGECISALSSFAGLARRFDIVGTSASGITVIDDFGHNPEKCAATLAALKAHPGRVIAFFQPHGYGPLRQMGHELAEVFARMLGPDDVTILCDPVYFGGTVDRSEGSERIVRLIAEAGGKAEYVPSREDCGKRIAAIARPGDRVVVMGARDDTLSAFARSILDEVSS
;
A
#
# COMPACT_ATOMS: atom_id res chain seq x y z
N MET A 1 16.72 17.38 -71.24
CA MET A 1 15.98 16.13 -71.01
C MET A 1 15.27 16.26 -69.66
N ALA A 2 14.10 16.91 -69.52
CA ALA A 2 12.75 16.49 -69.92
C ALA A 2 12.39 15.13 -69.28
N ARG A 3 11.40 14.94 -68.39
CA ARG A 3 10.03 15.50 -68.29
C ARG A 3 9.40 15.32 -66.88
N GLN A 4 8.53 16.26 -66.50
CA GLN A 4 7.39 16.08 -65.57
C GLN A 4 6.25 15.28 -66.23
N PRO A 5 5.20 14.86 -65.48
CA PRO A 5 3.91 15.58 -65.54
C PRO A 5 3.27 15.73 -64.14
N ARG A 6 2.79 16.92 -63.74
CA ARG A 6 1.47 17.58 -63.96
C ARG A 6 0.28 17.02 -63.17
N HIS A 7 -0.27 17.95 -62.38
CA HIS A 7 -1.58 18.00 -61.73
C HIS A 7 -2.78 17.63 -62.62
N GLU A 8 -3.84 17.10 -61.98
CA GLU A 8 -5.22 17.47 -62.28
C GLU A 8 -6.01 17.76 -60.99
N ARG A 9 -6.66 18.93 -60.97
CA ARG A 9 -7.78 19.30 -60.11
C ARG A 9 -9.08 18.96 -60.87
N ARG A 10 -10.12 18.50 -60.18
CA ARG A 10 -11.51 18.85 -60.52
C ARG A 10 -12.32 19.09 -59.25
N ALA A 11 -13.08 20.17 -59.31
CA ALA A 11 -14.03 20.65 -58.33
C ALA A 11 -15.46 20.46 -58.87
N GLY A 12 -16.43 20.34 -57.94
CA GLY A 12 -17.76 20.94 -58.08
C GLY A 12 -18.92 20.04 -58.49
N GLN A 13 -19.90 19.90 -57.57
CA GLN A 13 -21.35 20.18 -57.72
C GLN A 13 -22.05 19.78 -56.41
N HIS A 14 -22.52 20.73 -55.58
CA HIS A 14 -23.84 21.36 -55.58
C HIS A 14 -25.04 20.40 -55.42
N GLY A 15 -25.73 20.55 -54.28
CA GLY A 15 -27.05 20.00 -53.99
C GLY A 15 -27.58 20.63 -52.69
N GLN A 16 -28.27 21.75 -52.82
CA GLN A 16 -29.02 22.46 -51.76
C GLN A 16 -30.40 21.83 -51.53
N CYS A 17 -30.86 21.98 -50.28
CA CYS A 17 -32.23 22.17 -49.81
C CYS A 17 -33.33 21.14 -50.12
N ARG A 18 -33.96 20.64 -49.05
CA ARG A 18 -35.43 20.70 -48.88
C ARG A 18 -35.82 20.60 -47.39
N GLU A 19 -36.42 21.68 -46.91
CA GLU A 19 -37.33 21.69 -45.76
C GLU A 19 -38.59 20.88 -46.10
N VAL A 20 -39.16 20.20 -45.10
CA VAL A 20 -40.62 19.99 -44.99
C VAL A 20 -41.02 20.06 -43.51
N GLN A 21 -42.00 20.92 -43.24
CA GLN A 21 -42.71 21.17 -41.98
C GLN A 21 -43.84 20.16 -41.70
N GLY A 22 -44.27 20.11 -40.44
CA GLY A 22 -45.61 19.66 -39.98
C GLY A 22 -45.66 18.17 -39.59
N ASP A 23 -46.32 17.71 -38.53
CA ASP A 23 -47.43 18.26 -37.76
C ASP A 23 -47.61 17.36 -36.48
N SER A 24 -47.72 17.90 -35.26
CA SER A 24 -48.96 18.11 -34.46
C SER A 24 -49.39 17.01 -33.43
N ARG A 25 -48.99 17.24 -32.15
CA ARG A 25 -49.76 17.10 -30.86
C ARG A 25 -50.32 15.71 -30.40
N PRO A 26 -50.74 15.51 -29.11
CA PRO A 26 -50.76 16.43 -27.95
C PRO A 26 -50.11 15.94 -26.64
N VAL A 27 -49.80 16.93 -25.81
CA VAL A 27 -49.51 16.86 -24.36
C VAL A 27 -50.83 16.96 -23.59
N ILE A 28 -51.01 16.12 -22.55
CA ILE A 28 -52.08 16.27 -21.55
C ILE A 28 -51.50 16.91 -20.28
N GLN A 29 -52.16 18.01 -19.90
CA GLN A 29 -52.02 18.80 -18.69
C GLN A 29 -52.36 18.00 -17.42
N ARG A 30 -51.79 18.40 -16.28
CA ARG A 30 -52.59 18.79 -15.10
C ARG A 30 -51.85 19.83 -14.23
N ARG A 31 -52.60 20.90 -13.94
CA ARG A 31 -52.29 22.07 -13.10
C ARG A 31 -52.30 21.70 -11.61
N PHE A 32 -51.59 22.45 -10.76
CA PHE A 32 -52.19 23.44 -9.83
C PHE A 32 -51.11 24.34 -9.18
N GLN A 33 -51.51 25.59 -8.97
CA GLN A 33 -50.73 26.77 -8.56
C GLN A 33 -50.46 26.87 -7.03
N PRO A 34 -49.53 27.76 -6.60
CA PRO A 34 -49.12 27.92 -5.21
C PRO A 34 -50.01 28.90 -4.44
N CYS A 35 -50.08 28.73 -3.12
CA CYS A 35 -50.65 29.73 -2.22
C CYS A 35 -49.70 29.98 -1.04
N SER A 36 -49.31 31.25 -0.88
CA SER A 36 -48.60 31.81 0.27
C SER A 36 -49.58 32.12 1.40
N ILE A 37 -49.15 32.01 2.67
CA ILE A 37 -49.22 33.07 3.70
C ILE A 37 -48.52 32.59 4.99
N ALA A 38 -47.94 33.59 5.65
CA ALA A 38 -47.10 33.58 6.84
C ALA A 38 -47.74 33.02 8.12
N GLY A 39 -46.86 32.56 9.00
CA GLY A 39 -47.12 32.33 10.42
C GLY A 39 -45.87 31.79 11.11
N GLN A 40 -45.08 32.67 11.74
CA GLN A 40 -44.20 32.25 12.84
C GLN A 40 -45.05 32.07 14.11
N PRO A 41 -44.70 31.12 14.99
CA PRO A 41 -43.92 31.53 16.16
C PRO A 41 -42.81 30.55 16.59
N VAL A 42 -41.67 31.16 16.94
CA VAL A 42 -40.71 30.84 18.01
C VAL A 42 -40.73 29.42 18.62
N GLU A 43 -39.67 28.63 18.40
CA GLU A 43 -39.15 27.67 19.41
C GLU A 43 -37.61 27.53 19.37
N HIS A 44 -37.05 27.40 20.57
CA HIS A 44 -35.64 27.52 20.97
C HIS A 44 -34.81 26.27 20.60
N PRO A 45 -33.47 26.37 20.44
CA PRO A 45 -32.68 25.30 19.82
C PRO A 45 -32.18 24.27 20.85
N ARG A 46 -32.54 23.01 20.65
CA ARG A 46 -31.74 21.80 20.94
C ARG A 46 -32.55 20.57 20.52
N TYR A 47 -31.89 19.60 19.88
CA TYR A 47 -32.41 18.32 19.39
C TYR A 47 -33.08 18.31 18.01
N ARG A 48 -32.26 18.18 16.95
CA ARG A 48 -32.60 17.41 15.75
C ARG A 48 -31.40 16.60 15.31
N CYS A 49 -31.52 15.28 15.35
CA CYS A 49 -31.20 14.34 14.27
C CYS A 49 -31.15 12.91 14.82
N ALA A 50 -32.33 12.30 14.93
CA ALA A 50 -32.50 10.85 14.96
C ALA A 50 -33.76 10.56 14.12
N ALA A 51 -33.59 10.39 12.81
CA ALA A 51 -34.55 9.71 11.91
C ALA A 51 -34.05 9.79 10.47
N THR A 52 -33.10 8.94 10.09
CA THR A 52 -33.04 8.39 8.72
C THR A 52 -32.15 7.16 8.69
N ARG A 53 -32.75 5.98 8.93
CA ARG A 53 -32.40 4.69 8.31
C ARG A 53 -33.26 3.59 8.94
N ALA A 54 -34.48 3.44 8.41
CA ALA A 54 -35.27 2.24 8.55
C ALA A 54 -35.99 2.02 7.22
N ALA A 55 -35.53 1.04 6.44
CA ALA A 55 -36.32 0.16 5.59
C ALA A 55 -35.41 -0.58 4.60
N TYR A 56 -35.15 -1.86 4.88
CA TYR A 56 -35.22 -3.03 3.98
C TYR A 56 -34.87 -4.25 4.86
N ILE A 57 -35.86 -4.78 5.60
CA ILE A 57 -36.58 -6.05 5.30
C ILE A 57 -35.59 -7.20 5.06
N GLY A 58 -35.50 -8.27 5.84
CA GLY A 58 -36.43 -8.83 6.82
C GLY A 58 -36.52 -10.34 6.58
N TRP A 59 -35.86 -11.15 7.41
CA TRP A 59 -36.13 -12.59 7.57
C TRP A 59 -35.82 -12.98 9.02
N HIS A 60 -36.85 -13.09 9.86
CA HIS A 60 -36.78 -13.91 11.07
C HIS A 60 -38.05 -14.76 11.16
N ARG A 61 -37.90 -16.07 10.91
CA ARG A 61 -38.73 -17.08 11.55
C ARG A 61 -38.44 -17.04 13.05
N ARG A 62 -39.48 -17.21 13.86
CA ARG A 62 -39.40 -17.39 15.32
C ARG A 62 -38.48 -18.56 15.65
N VAL A 63 -37.62 -18.38 16.66
CA VAL A 63 -36.96 -19.47 17.38
C VAL A 63 -37.34 -19.33 18.85
N ASP A 64 -38.16 -20.26 19.32
CA ASP A 64 -38.54 -20.42 20.73
C ASP A 64 -37.61 -21.48 21.37
N GLY A 65 -36.91 -21.14 22.45
CA GLY A 65 -36.19 -22.10 23.31
C GLY A 65 -34.66 -22.17 23.14
N PRO A 66 -33.92 -22.69 24.14
CA PRO A 66 -32.52 -22.34 24.37
C PRO A 66 -31.56 -23.10 23.44
N ALA A 67 -30.71 -22.33 22.76
CA ALA A 67 -29.57 -22.70 21.93
C ALA A 67 -29.90 -23.40 20.59
N ASP A 68 -30.25 -22.61 19.56
CA ASP A 68 -30.11 -23.01 18.16
C ASP A 68 -28.67 -22.76 17.70
N PRO A 69 -27.85 -23.80 17.46
CA PRO A 69 -26.45 -23.66 17.09
C PRO A 69 -26.24 -22.96 15.74
N LEU A 70 -27.22 -23.02 14.83
CA LEU A 70 -27.14 -22.39 13.51
C LEU A 70 -27.33 -20.88 13.58
N ALA A 71 -28.12 -20.39 14.53
CA ALA A 71 -28.29 -18.96 14.78
C ALA A 71 -27.02 -18.34 15.41
N VAL A 72 -26.35 -19.07 16.31
CA VAL A 72 -25.06 -18.66 16.89
C VAL A 72 -23.96 -18.67 15.83
N GLN A 73 -23.89 -19.72 15.01
CA GLN A 73 -22.88 -19.84 13.95
C GLN A 73 -23.07 -18.79 12.84
N SER A 74 -24.31 -18.43 12.53
CA SER A 74 -24.63 -17.33 11.60
C SER A 74 -24.29 -15.96 12.20
N ALA A 75 -24.47 -15.77 13.51
CA ALA A 75 -24.07 -14.54 14.19
C ALA A 75 -22.53 -14.41 14.33
N GLU A 76 -21.81 -15.50 14.58
CA GLU A 76 -20.34 -15.54 14.62
C GLU A 76 -19.70 -15.29 13.25
N GLN A 77 -20.34 -15.74 12.16
CA GLN A 77 -19.91 -15.42 10.79
C GLN A 77 -20.15 -13.96 10.40
N VAL A 78 -21.20 -13.33 10.91
CA VAL A 78 -21.52 -11.92 10.64
C VAL A 78 -20.72 -10.95 11.53
N ALA A 79 -20.30 -11.38 12.73
CA ALA A 79 -19.64 -10.53 13.72
C ALA A 79 -18.12 -10.77 13.88
N HIS A 80 -17.53 -11.75 13.19
CA HIS A 80 -16.08 -12.06 13.22
C HIS A 80 -15.45 -12.17 14.63
N VAL A 81 -16.14 -12.75 15.62
CA VAL A 81 -15.60 -13.05 16.96
C VAL A 81 -15.97 -14.48 17.37
N ARG A 82 -15.02 -15.26 17.91
CA ARG A 82 -15.25 -16.58 18.52
C ARG A 82 -15.49 -16.44 20.02
N ILE A 83 -16.57 -17.02 20.55
CA ILE A 83 -16.80 -17.11 21.99
C ILE A 83 -16.30 -18.48 22.50
N ALA A 84 -15.16 -18.49 23.19
CA ALA A 84 -14.66 -19.70 23.86
C ALA A 84 -15.30 -19.85 25.26
N GLN A 85 -15.81 -21.05 25.55
CA GLN A 85 -16.37 -21.46 26.84
C GLN A 85 -15.29 -21.50 27.94
N GLU A 86 -15.53 -20.82 29.06
CA GLU A 86 -14.69 -20.90 30.26
C GLU A 86 -15.01 -22.13 31.13
N ARG A 87 -13.98 -22.90 31.52
CA ARG A 87 -13.92 -23.63 32.81
C ARG A 87 -12.48 -23.71 33.36
N LEU A 88 -12.28 -23.00 34.49
CA LEU A 88 -11.39 -23.20 35.67
C LEU A 88 -9.91 -23.63 35.51
N VAL A 89 -8.98 -22.94 36.22
CA VAL A 89 -8.51 -23.27 37.60
C VAL A 89 -7.58 -22.16 38.17
N LEU A 90 -7.82 -21.81 39.44
CA LEU A 90 -7.01 -20.99 40.36
C LEU A 90 -5.61 -21.58 40.65
N ARG A 91 -4.58 -20.72 40.77
CA ARG A 91 -3.69 -20.69 41.96
C ARG A 91 -2.81 -19.44 42.05
N ALA A 92 -2.75 -18.92 43.28
CA ALA A 92 -1.69 -18.09 43.89
C ALA A 92 -1.59 -16.60 43.53
N VAL A 93 -2.40 -15.77 44.21
CA VAL A 93 -1.91 -14.59 44.96
C VAL A 93 -2.78 -14.44 46.22
N ILE A 94 -2.57 -15.32 47.19
CA ILE A 94 -2.93 -15.08 48.59
C ILE A 94 -1.61 -15.10 49.34
N GLU A 95 -1.10 -13.92 49.69
CA GLU A 95 -0.36 -13.68 50.93
C GLU A 95 -0.17 -12.18 51.14
N SER A 96 -1.12 -11.58 51.86
CA SER A 96 -0.94 -10.48 52.84
C SER A 96 -2.25 -9.74 53.12
N ARG A 97 -3.33 -10.48 53.35
CA ARG A 97 -4.44 -9.98 54.16
C ARG A 97 -4.70 -10.96 55.29
N GLN A 98 -4.13 -10.66 56.45
CA GLN A 98 -4.83 -10.82 57.72
C GLN A 98 -4.08 -10.05 58.80
N ARG A 99 -4.58 -8.84 59.08
CA ARG A 99 -4.71 -8.35 60.45
C ARG A 99 -5.91 -7.40 60.51
N SER A 100 -6.95 -7.91 61.18
CA SER A 100 -7.82 -7.15 62.07
C SER A 100 -8.91 -6.30 61.44
N LEU A 101 -10.07 -6.92 61.21
CA LEU A 101 -11.37 -6.30 61.48
C LEU A 101 -11.38 -5.77 62.92
N ARG A 102 -11.60 -4.46 63.12
CA ARG A 102 -12.34 -3.97 64.29
C ARG A 102 -13.21 -2.76 63.94
N ASN A 103 -14.50 -3.04 64.01
CA ASN A 103 -15.61 -2.19 64.45
C ASN A 103 -16.53 -1.61 63.35
N PRO A 104 -17.67 -2.30 63.07
CA PRO A 104 -18.80 -1.74 62.34
C PRO A 104 -19.62 -0.84 63.28
N VAL A 105 -20.37 0.12 62.72
CA VAL A 105 -21.18 1.14 63.43
C VAL A 105 -20.44 2.47 63.69
N ARG A 106 -20.19 3.22 62.61
CA ARG A 106 -20.46 4.66 62.48
C ARG A 106 -20.10 5.14 61.07
N ALA A 107 -21.09 5.20 60.19
CA ALA A 107 -21.24 6.20 59.12
C ALA A 107 -22.48 5.84 58.26
N ILE A 108 -23.66 6.20 58.75
CA ILE A 108 -24.91 6.17 57.98
C ILE A 108 -24.97 7.46 57.13
N ALA A 109 -24.96 7.27 55.80
CA ALA A 109 -25.56 8.05 54.68
C ALA A 109 -25.28 9.58 54.48
N PRO A 110 -25.37 10.13 53.24
CA PRO A 110 -25.48 9.55 51.88
C PRO A 110 -24.37 10.02 50.88
N ALA A 111 -23.83 9.15 50.01
CA ALA A 111 -24.21 8.95 48.59
C ALA A 111 -24.28 10.23 47.73
N SER A 112 -23.57 10.34 46.60
CA SER A 112 -24.11 9.78 45.34
C SER A 112 -23.12 9.78 44.14
N LYS A 113 -22.93 8.58 43.56
CA LYS A 113 -22.56 8.25 42.16
C LYS A 113 -21.08 8.36 41.68
N PRO A 114 -20.20 7.42 42.10
CA PRO A 114 -18.85 7.27 41.50
C PRO A 114 -18.86 6.81 40.02
N HIS A 115 -19.91 6.10 39.57
CA HIS A 115 -20.02 5.58 38.18
C HIS A 115 -20.21 6.65 37.10
N ARG A 116 -20.52 7.90 37.48
CA ARG A 116 -20.63 9.05 36.55
C ARG A 116 -19.30 9.75 36.27
N VAL A 117 -18.31 9.62 37.16
CA VAL A 117 -17.01 10.31 37.01
C VAL A 117 -16.12 9.57 36.01
N GLU A 118 -16.08 8.24 36.09
CA GLU A 118 -15.29 7.42 35.16
C GLU A 118 -15.88 7.43 33.74
N SER A 119 -17.21 7.36 33.60
CA SER A 119 -17.87 7.44 32.29
C SER A 119 -17.74 8.82 31.63
N GLY A 120 -17.73 9.91 32.41
CA GLY A 120 -17.52 11.26 31.90
C GLY A 120 -16.08 11.53 31.45
N ILE A 121 -15.09 10.96 32.14
CA ILE A 121 -13.68 11.08 31.78
C ILE A 121 -13.36 10.25 30.52
N VAL A 122 -13.88 9.02 30.45
CA VAL A 122 -13.72 8.15 29.27
C VAL A 122 -14.41 8.76 28.04
N GLY A 123 -15.64 9.27 28.18
CA GLY A 123 -16.34 9.94 27.07
C GLY A 123 -15.69 11.25 26.61
N ALA A 124 -14.95 11.96 27.46
CA ALA A 124 -14.22 13.17 27.08
C ALA A 124 -12.87 12.88 26.40
N LEU A 125 -12.23 11.76 26.75
CA LEU A 125 -11.02 11.25 26.10
C LEU A 125 -11.32 10.70 24.71
N ASP A 126 -12.41 9.94 24.56
CA ASP A 126 -12.89 9.46 23.24
C ASP A 126 -13.28 10.59 22.29
N GLN A 127 -13.64 11.76 22.82
CA GLN A 127 -13.97 12.96 22.04
C GLN A 127 -12.83 13.99 21.95
N CYS A 128 -11.62 13.67 22.44
CA CYS A 128 -10.42 14.53 22.40
C CYS A 128 -10.61 15.96 22.98
N ARG A 129 -11.39 16.14 24.06
CA ARG A 129 -11.57 17.47 24.68
C ARG A 129 -10.44 17.76 25.70
N LYS A 130 -9.82 18.94 25.61
CA LYS A 130 -8.71 19.35 26.49
C LYS A 130 -9.18 19.70 27.92
N ALA A 131 -8.49 19.16 28.92
CA ALA A 131 -8.68 19.48 30.35
C ALA A 131 -8.07 20.84 30.71
N ARG A 132 -8.70 21.60 31.62
CA ARG A 132 -8.11 22.82 32.20
C ARG A 132 -8.24 22.85 33.71
N ARG A 133 -7.15 23.16 34.41
CA ARG A 133 -7.19 23.38 35.87
C ARG A 133 -7.98 24.65 36.17
N VAL A 134 -8.98 24.54 37.04
CA VAL A 134 -9.89 25.66 37.37
C VAL A 134 -9.84 26.04 38.85
N GLY A 135 -9.06 25.32 39.66
CA GLY A 135 -8.77 25.67 41.05
C GLY A 135 -7.91 24.62 41.75
N PRO A 136 -7.57 24.85 43.02
CA PRO A 136 -6.85 23.86 43.84
C PRO A 136 -7.67 22.57 43.94
N GLY A 137 -7.08 21.44 43.52
CA GLY A 137 -7.74 20.13 43.49
C GLY A 137 -8.92 20.02 42.51
N LYS A 138 -9.07 20.94 41.54
CA LYS A 138 -10.18 20.91 40.58
C LYS A 138 -9.74 21.07 39.13
N VAL A 139 -10.25 20.20 38.27
CA VAL A 139 -10.02 20.22 36.81
C VAL A 139 -11.37 20.25 36.11
N ALA A 140 -11.51 21.11 35.11
CA ALA A 140 -12.70 21.23 34.29
C ALA A 140 -12.54 20.50 32.96
N PHE A 141 -13.59 19.76 32.59
CA PHE A 141 -13.73 19.07 31.32
C PHE A 141 -15.07 19.46 30.70
N GLY A 142 -15.06 20.00 29.48
CA GLY A 142 -16.29 20.28 28.73
C GLY A 142 -17.30 21.24 29.39
N GLY A 143 -16.89 22.03 30.40
CA GLY A 143 -17.74 22.98 31.11
C GLY A 143 -18.15 22.58 32.54
N GLU A 144 -17.83 21.36 32.98
CA GLU A 144 -18.10 20.89 34.35
C GLU A 144 -16.79 20.72 35.15
N ALA A 145 -16.81 21.10 36.43
CA ALA A 145 -15.63 21.07 37.32
C ALA A 145 -15.65 19.85 38.25
N LEU A 146 -14.60 19.03 38.19
CA LEU A 146 -14.45 17.81 39.00
C LEU A 146 -13.38 18.01 40.08
N ARG A 147 -13.59 17.41 41.26
CA ARG A 147 -12.68 17.45 42.42
C ARG A 147 -11.79 16.20 42.39
N VAL A 148 -10.48 16.37 42.55
CA VAL A 148 -9.49 15.29 42.50
C VAL A 148 -8.75 15.25 43.84
N ASP A 149 -8.86 14.14 44.56
CA ASP A 149 -8.18 13.92 45.84
C ASP A 149 -6.90 13.12 45.60
N GLY A 150 -5.75 13.78 45.74
CA GLY A 150 -4.40 13.22 45.56
C GLY A 150 -3.41 14.28 45.07
N GLU A 151 -2.27 14.43 45.75
CA GLU A 151 -1.22 15.38 45.36
C GLU A 151 -0.53 14.95 44.06
N PHE A 152 -0.74 15.73 43.01
CA PHE A 152 0.06 15.67 41.79
C PHE A 152 1.14 16.75 41.91
N ASP A 153 2.40 16.35 42.00
CA ASP A 153 3.54 17.26 42.01
C ASP A 153 3.76 17.82 40.59
N ALA A 154 3.12 18.95 40.32
CA ALA A 154 3.35 19.71 39.09
C ALA A 154 4.52 20.67 39.36
N GLY A 155 5.68 20.34 38.80
CA GLY A 155 6.87 21.20 38.82
C GLY A 155 6.60 22.64 38.34
N PRO A 156 7.53 23.57 38.59
CA PRO A 156 7.27 25.00 38.53
C PRO A 156 6.77 25.44 37.16
N ALA A 157 5.72 26.25 37.19
CA ALA A 157 5.04 26.80 36.02
C ALA A 157 6.02 27.51 35.08
N THR A 158 6.47 26.80 34.04
CA THR A 158 7.11 27.43 32.89
C THR A 158 6.07 28.27 32.15
N ARG A 159 6.41 29.56 32.00
CA ARG A 159 5.71 30.54 31.17
C ARG A 159 5.29 29.95 29.84
N GLN A 160 4.09 30.35 29.38
CA GLN A 160 3.55 30.05 28.06
C GLN A 160 4.62 30.08 26.96
N ILE A 161 4.96 28.91 26.43
CA ILE A 161 5.52 28.78 25.09
C ILE A 161 4.35 28.31 24.23
N GLY A 162 3.93 29.16 23.29
CA GLY A 162 2.94 28.80 22.29
C GLY A 162 3.41 27.58 21.49
N HIS A 163 2.46 26.83 20.93
CA HIS A 163 2.69 25.81 19.91
C HIS A 163 3.84 26.23 18.97
N PRO A 164 4.78 25.33 18.61
CA PRO A 164 5.67 25.60 17.50
C PRO A 164 4.82 25.61 16.22
N ARG A 165 4.35 26.81 15.83
CA ARG A 165 4.09 27.10 14.42
C ARG A 165 5.36 26.76 13.67
N GLY A 166 5.24 26.03 12.56
CA GLY A 166 6.36 25.66 11.71
C GLY A 166 7.29 26.85 11.50
N ILE A 167 8.58 26.65 11.80
CA ILE A 167 9.62 27.59 11.42
C ILE A 167 9.77 27.45 9.91
N LEU A 168 8.99 28.24 9.18
CA LEU A 168 9.26 28.55 7.78
C LEU A 168 10.47 29.50 7.79
N VAL A 169 11.66 29.01 7.42
CA VAL A 169 12.83 29.87 7.18
C VAL A 169 12.54 30.68 5.92
N ARG A 170 11.90 31.84 6.06
CA ARG A 170 11.86 32.87 5.03
C ARG A 170 13.10 33.73 5.18
N ASN A 171 14.01 33.62 4.22
CA ASN A 171 15.07 34.59 4.00
C ASN A 171 14.41 35.96 3.72
N ARG A 172 14.46 36.87 4.69
CA ARG A 172 14.25 38.30 4.46
C ARG A 172 15.53 39.03 4.82
N THR A 173 16.13 39.60 3.79
CA THR A 173 17.23 40.55 3.87
C THR A 173 16.86 41.75 4.75
N GLY A 174 17.75 42.15 5.67
CA GLY A 174 17.81 43.54 6.17
C GLY A 174 17.78 43.76 7.68
N ARG A 175 18.99 43.96 8.24
CA ARG A 175 19.41 44.79 9.40
C ARG A 175 18.86 44.47 10.81
N GLY A 176 19.81 44.14 11.70
CA GLY A 176 19.70 44.25 13.16
C GLY A 176 20.52 43.17 13.85
N ALA A 177 21.71 43.52 14.33
CA ALA A 177 22.57 42.66 15.14
C ALA A 177 21.92 42.39 16.53
N ASP A 178 22.28 41.25 17.13
CA ASP A 178 21.98 40.78 18.50
C ASP A 178 20.71 39.92 18.72
N GLY A 179 20.66 38.73 18.10
CA GLY A 179 19.65 37.70 18.43
C GLY A 179 19.95 36.24 18.01
N ASP A 180 21.17 35.91 17.59
CA ASP A 180 21.46 34.70 16.79
C ASP A 180 22.02 33.48 17.57
N ALA A 181 22.22 33.60 18.89
CA ALA A 181 22.84 32.54 19.71
C ALA A 181 21.85 31.50 20.26
N ASP A 182 20.68 31.93 20.77
CA ASP A 182 19.72 31.04 21.45
C ASP A 182 18.92 30.15 20.48
N HIS A 183 18.67 30.63 19.25
CA HIS A 183 17.98 29.84 18.23
C HIS A 183 18.86 28.72 17.64
N ARG A 184 20.17 28.94 17.50
CA ARG A 184 21.11 27.88 17.09
C ARG A 184 21.25 26.81 18.17
N PHE A 185 21.24 27.20 19.45
CA PHE A 185 21.31 26.27 20.57
C PHE A 185 20.08 25.35 20.62
N LEU A 186 18.87 25.89 20.55
CA LEU A 186 17.63 25.11 20.56
C LEU A 186 17.50 24.17 19.35
N LEU A 187 17.86 24.63 18.14
CA LEU A 187 17.89 23.77 16.95
C LEU A 187 18.95 22.66 17.09
N SER A 188 20.13 22.98 17.63
CA SER A 188 21.17 21.98 17.87
C SER A 188 20.74 20.93 18.90
N GLU A 189 19.99 21.32 19.92
CA GLU A 189 19.52 20.43 20.99
C GLU A 189 18.38 19.51 20.50
N VAL A 190 17.45 20.03 19.69
CA VAL A 190 16.39 19.23 19.06
C VAL A 190 16.97 18.24 18.05
N VAL A 191 17.90 18.68 17.19
CA VAL A 191 18.61 17.80 16.25
C VAL A 191 19.44 16.77 17.00
N SER A 192 20.09 17.14 18.10
CA SER A 192 20.85 16.23 18.96
C SER A 192 19.96 15.17 19.63
N LYS A 193 18.79 15.55 20.17
CA LYS A 193 17.82 14.62 20.75
C LYS A 193 17.25 13.64 19.72
N ALA A 194 16.91 14.12 18.51
CA ALA A 194 16.46 13.26 17.41
C ALA A 194 17.56 12.26 16.99
N LYS A 195 18.81 12.73 16.87
CA LYS A 195 19.98 11.87 16.60
C LYS A 195 20.25 10.87 17.75
N GLY A 196 19.98 11.26 18.99
CA GLY A 196 20.11 10.40 20.18
C GLY A 196 19.08 9.26 20.22
N ALA A 197 17.81 9.57 19.98
CA ALA A 197 16.73 8.57 19.91
C ALA A 197 16.94 7.60 18.74
N TYR A 198 17.38 8.12 17.59
CA TYR A 198 17.75 7.31 16.44
C TYR A 198 18.89 6.34 16.74
N ARG A 199 19.99 6.84 17.31
CA ARG A 199 21.13 6.00 17.72
C ARG A 199 20.70 4.93 18.73
N ALA A 200 19.87 5.26 19.72
CA ALA A 200 19.37 4.29 20.69
C ALA A 200 18.53 3.19 20.03
N SER A 201 17.64 3.54 19.09
CA SER A 201 16.84 2.59 18.31
C SER A 201 17.73 1.67 17.45
N MET A 202 18.71 2.24 16.75
CA MET A 202 19.69 1.46 15.96
C MET A 202 20.55 0.54 16.82
N THR A 203 20.94 1.00 18.01
CA THR A 203 21.72 0.19 18.95
C THR A 203 20.90 -1.01 19.40
N SER A 204 19.58 -0.85 19.63
CA SER A 204 18.71 -1.99 19.96
C SER A 204 18.68 -3.04 18.84
N LEU A 205 18.57 -2.62 17.58
CA LEU A 205 18.49 -3.54 16.42
C LEU A 205 19.79 -4.30 16.13
N THR A 206 20.92 -3.86 16.68
CA THR A 206 22.26 -4.44 16.44
C THR A 206 22.82 -5.20 17.64
N GLN A 207 22.14 -5.16 18.79
CA GLN A 207 22.57 -5.77 20.05
C GLN A 207 22.34 -7.28 20.15
N HIS A 208 21.51 -7.84 19.28
CA HIS A 208 21.14 -9.25 19.32
C HIS A 208 21.25 -9.90 17.93
N PRO A 209 21.55 -11.20 17.87
CA PRO A 209 21.57 -11.93 16.62
C PRO A 209 20.16 -12.12 16.07
N TRP A 210 20.03 -12.07 14.75
CA TRP A 210 18.78 -12.29 14.04
C TRP A 210 18.83 -13.61 13.29
N PHE A 211 17.72 -14.34 13.30
CA PHE A 211 17.56 -15.55 12.51
C PHE A 211 16.30 -15.47 11.65
N PHE A 212 16.48 -15.54 10.33
CA PHE A 212 15.39 -15.47 9.36
C PHE A 212 14.97 -16.88 8.91
N SER A 213 13.72 -17.27 9.16
CA SER A 213 13.13 -18.46 8.55
C SER A 213 12.45 -18.09 7.23
N GLY A 214 13.03 -18.52 6.11
CA GLY A 214 12.67 -18.09 4.76
C GLY A 214 13.42 -16.84 4.30
N ILE A 215 14.74 -16.78 4.55
CA ILE A 215 15.57 -15.58 4.29
C ILE A 215 15.60 -15.16 2.81
N GLY A 216 15.39 -16.08 1.87
CA GLY A 216 15.43 -15.84 0.42
C GLY A 216 14.12 -15.27 -0.16
N GLY A 217 13.06 -15.17 0.65
CA GLY A 217 11.76 -14.65 0.24
C GLY A 217 11.81 -13.14 -0.08
N SER A 218 11.00 -12.71 -1.05
CA SER A 218 10.98 -11.33 -1.58
C SER A 218 10.79 -10.23 -0.52
N GLY A 219 10.05 -10.51 0.55
CA GLY A 219 9.86 -9.57 1.66
C GLY A 219 10.82 -9.77 2.85
N MET A 220 11.56 -10.88 2.90
CA MET A 220 12.48 -11.23 4.00
C MET A 220 13.92 -10.82 3.66
N LEU A 221 14.37 -11.11 2.45
CA LEU A 221 15.70 -10.79 1.94
C LEU A 221 16.04 -9.30 2.07
N PRO A 222 15.16 -8.34 1.67
CA PRO A 222 15.40 -6.92 1.88
C PRO A 222 15.68 -6.54 3.34
N LEU A 223 14.91 -7.10 4.28
CA LEU A 223 15.06 -6.80 5.71
C LEU A 223 16.37 -7.36 6.27
N ALA A 224 16.75 -8.56 5.84
CA ALA A 224 18.02 -9.16 6.19
C ALA A 224 19.21 -8.32 5.70
N LEU A 225 19.14 -7.82 4.46
CA LEU A 225 20.14 -6.90 3.88
C LEU A 225 20.23 -5.59 4.66
N ILE A 226 19.10 -4.99 5.02
CA ILE A 226 19.09 -3.75 5.80
C ILE A 226 19.70 -3.98 7.18
N LEU A 227 19.27 -5.00 7.92
CA LEU A 227 19.84 -5.31 9.24
C LEU A 227 21.36 -5.58 9.17
N LYS A 228 21.80 -6.35 8.17
CA LYS A 228 23.23 -6.62 7.94
C LYS A 228 23.99 -5.33 7.64
N GLY A 229 23.43 -4.46 6.79
CA GLY A 229 24.02 -3.16 6.45
C GLY A 229 24.07 -2.18 7.63
N LEU A 230 23.16 -2.33 8.61
CA LEU A 230 23.21 -1.63 9.90
C LEU A 230 24.25 -2.22 10.87
N GLY A 231 24.90 -3.33 10.53
CA GLY A 231 25.91 -4.00 11.35
C GLY A 231 25.37 -5.10 12.27
N ALA A 232 24.11 -5.51 12.12
CA ALA A 232 23.55 -6.61 12.91
C ALA A 232 24.12 -7.98 12.47
N GLN A 233 24.18 -8.92 13.41
CA GLN A 233 24.46 -10.31 13.11
C GLN A 233 23.20 -10.97 12.55
N VAL A 234 23.25 -11.45 11.31
CA VAL A 234 22.09 -12.04 10.62
C VAL A 234 22.45 -13.42 10.07
N ALA A 235 21.62 -14.40 10.39
CA ALA A 235 21.63 -15.75 9.87
C ALA A 235 20.22 -16.13 9.37
N GLY A 236 20.09 -17.26 8.67
CA GLY A 236 18.77 -17.77 8.31
C GLY A 236 18.78 -19.12 7.61
N SER A 237 17.58 -19.66 7.39
CA SER A 237 17.33 -20.85 6.58
C SER A 237 16.28 -20.54 5.51
N ASP A 238 16.20 -21.39 4.48
CA ASP A 238 15.18 -21.26 3.44
C ASP A 238 14.87 -22.61 2.77
N ARG A 239 13.60 -22.96 2.68
CA ARG A 239 13.15 -24.20 2.01
C ARG A 239 13.57 -24.25 0.55
N SER A 240 13.61 -23.12 -0.15
CA SER A 240 14.02 -23.04 -1.57
C SER A 240 15.49 -23.40 -1.73
N ARG A 241 16.33 -23.00 -0.76
CA ARG A 241 17.75 -23.35 -0.73
C ARG A 241 17.93 -24.85 -0.59
N ASP A 242 17.22 -25.46 0.36
CA ASP A 242 17.32 -26.89 0.63
C ASP A 242 16.83 -27.73 -0.56
N GLN A 243 15.91 -27.19 -1.36
CA GLN A 243 15.44 -27.78 -2.60
C GLN A 243 16.34 -27.48 -3.82
N GLY A 244 17.47 -26.79 -3.63
CA GLY A 244 18.41 -26.44 -4.71
C GLY A 244 17.88 -25.39 -5.69
N ARG A 245 16.89 -24.59 -5.30
CA ARG A 245 16.31 -23.54 -6.15
C ARG A 245 17.03 -22.21 -5.94
N THR A 246 17.17 -21.46 -7.03
CA THR A 246 17.88 -20.16 -7.04
C THR A 246 19.25 -20.20 -6.34
N PRO A 247 20.12 -21.19 -6.64
CA PRO A 247 21.40 -21.35 -5.94
C PRO A 247 22.28 -20.10 -6.00
N GLU A 248 22.20 -19.33 -7.09
CA GLU A 248 22.90 -18.06 -7.27
C GLU A 248 22.49 -16.99 -6.25
N LYS A 249 21.22 -16.97 -5.81
CA LYS A 249 20.71 -16.05 -4.78
C LYS A 249 21.34 -16.35 -3.42
N PHE A 250 21.40 -17.63 -3.05
CA PHE A 250 21.94 -18.06 -1.76
C PHE A 250 23.46 -17.97 -1.72
N ALA A 251 24.15 -18.31 -2.82
CA ALA A 251 25.59 -18.09 -2.95
C ALA A 251 25.95 -16.60 -2.82
N TRP A 252 25.14 -15.71 -3.39
CA TRP A 252 25.32 -14.27 -3.20
C TRP A 252 25.12 -13.83 -1.74
N LEU A 253 24.08 -14.30 -1.04
CA LEU A 253 23.92 -14.02 0.39
C LEU A 253 25.13 -14.51 1.21
N GLU A 254 25.62 -15.71 0.95
CA GLU A 254 26.83 -16.23 1.61
C GLU A 254 28.06 -15.34 1.33
N SER A 255 28.20 -14.82 0.09
CA SER A 255 29.28 -13.89 -0.28
C SER A 255 29.21 -12.55 0.47
N LEU A 256 28.02 -12.13 0.92
CA LEU A 256 27.80 -10.96 1.79
C LEU A 256 28.02 -11.29 3.28
N GLY A 257 28.42 -12.52 3.60
CA GLY A 257 28.71 -12.98 4.95
C GLY A 257 27.45 -13.30 5.78
N PHE A 258 26.34 -13.69 5.15
CA PHE A 258 25.22 -14.30 5.87
C PHE A 258 25.54 -15.76 6.21
N SER A 259 25.20 -16.18 7.43
CA SER A 259 25.28 -17.59 7.81
C SER A 259 23.98 -18.31 7.45
N LEU A 260 24.03 -19.22 6.49
CA LEU A 260 22.86 -19.97 6.02
C LEU A 260 22.85 -21.41 6.57
N PHE A 261 21.69 -21.85 7.06
CA PHE A 261 21.47 -23.17 7.65
C PHE A 261 20.40 -23.94 6.88
N PRO A 262 20.45 -25.29 6.87
CA PRO A 262 19.31 -26.11 6.46
C PRO A 262 18.08 -25.81 7.31
N GLN A 263 16.88 -26.04 6.76
CA GLN A 263 15.62 -25.84 7.46
C GLN A 263 15.30 -26.97 8.46
N ASP A 264 16.22 -27.23 9.39
CA ASP A 264 16.18 -28.34 10.36
C ASP A 264 16.29 -27.85 11.83
N GLY A 265 16.30 -26.53 12.04
CA GLY A 265 16.40 -25.91 13.36
C GLY A 265 17.83 -25.79 13.91
N SER A 266 18.84 -26.33 13.23
CA SER A 266 20.25 -26.31 13.69
C SER A 266 20.83 -24.90 13.83
N GLY A 267 20.33 -23.93 13.06
CA GLY A 267 20.75 -22.53 13.12
C GLY A 267 20.21 -21.73 14.30
N VAL A 268 19.26 -22.29 15.06
CA VAL A 268 18.65 -21.67 16.25
C VAL A 268 19.30 -22.26 17.51
N THR A 269 20.25 -21.52 18.08
CA THR A 269 21.23 -22.01 19.06
C THR A 269 21.19 -21.27 20.40
N SER A 270 20.58 -20.09 20.50
CA SER A 270 20.50 -19.31 21.73
C SER A 270 19.19 -18.53 21.85
N ASP A 271 18.68 -18.43 23.08
CA ASP A 271 17.58 -17.57 23.53
C ASP A 271 17.75 -16.07 23.19
N ARG A 272 18.98 -15.62 22.91
CA ARG A 272 19.29 -14.25 22.47
C ARG A 272 18.93 -14.00 21.01
N GLN A 273 18.70 -15.04 20.20
CA GLN A 273 18.33 -14.87 18.79
C GLN A 273 16.88 -14.39 18.68
N VAL A 274 16.66 -13.34 17.90
CA VAL A 274 15.32 -12.92 17.50
C VAL A 274 14.97 -13.58 16.18
N ILE A 275 13.89 -14.36 16.19
CA ILE A 275 13.43 -15.12 15.04
C ILE A 275 12.48 -14.26 14.21
N VAL A 276 12.80 -14.08 12.93
CA VAL A 276 11.96 -13.39 11.96
C VAL A 276 11.36 -14.43 11.03
N ALA A 277 10.03 -14.48 10.97
CA ALA A 277 9.30 -15.39 10.09
C ALA A 277 8.16 -14.64 9.40
N SER A 278 7.88 -15.01 8.15
CA SER A 278 6.67 -14.54 7.47
C SER A 278 5.43 -15.30 8.00
N ALA A 279 4.24 -14.77 7.73
CA ALA A 279 2.98 -15.47 8.02
C ALA A 279 2.85 -16.82 7.30
N ALA A 280 3.64 -17.06 6.25
CA ALA A 280 3.65 -18.32 5.51
C ALA A 280 4.48 -19.43 6.18
N VAL A 281 5.22 -19.13 7.25
CA VAL A 281 6.02 -20.12 7.98
C VAL A 281 5.14 -20.78 9.04
N GLU A 282 4.89 -22.07 8.89
CA GLU A 282 4.10 -22.85 9.83
C GLU A 282 4.80 -23.04 11.18
N ASP A 283 4.06 -23.11 12.27
CA ASP A 283 4.60 -23.35 13.62
C ASP A 283 5.29 -24.72 13.78
N THR A 284 5.05 -25.63 12.84
CA THR A 284 5.68 -26.95 12.77
C THR A 284 7.04 -26.93 12.08
N VAL A 285 7.44 -25.81 11.46
CA VAL A 285 8.76 -25.66 10.85
C VAL A 285 9.84 -25.82 11.94
N PRO A 286 10.92 -26.61 11.71
CA PRO A 286 11.90 -26.95 12.75
C PRO A 286 12.50 -25.76 13.50
N GLU A 287 12.75 -24.63 12.82
CA GLU A 287 13.21 -23.39 13.46
C GLU A 287 12.21 -22.85 14.48
N MET A 288 10.92 -22.90 14.17
CA MET A 288 9.87 -22.38 15.06
C MET A 288 9.76 -23.26 16.31
N VAL A 289 9.86 -24.58 16.13
CA VAL A 289 9.90 -25.55 17.23
C VAL A 289 11.11 -25.27 18.11
N ARG A 290 12.30 -25.19 17.52
CA ARG A 290 13.55 -24.97 18.26
C ARG A 290 13.59 -23.62 18.98
N ALA A 291 13.11 -22.57 18.33
CA ALA A 291 12.99 -21.24 18.92
C ALA A 291 12.09 -21.24 20.16
N ARG A 292 10.96 -21.97 20.10
CA ARG A 292 10.04 -22.11 21.23
C ARG A 292 10.68 -22.85 22.39
N GLU A 293 11.43 -23.92 22.12
CA GLU A 293 12.16 -24.68 23.16
C GLU A 293 13.21 -23.82 23.88
N LEU A 294 13.91 -22.95 23.14
CA LEU A 294 14.94 -22.06 23.67
C LEU A 294 14.37 -20.76 24.26
N GLY A 295 13.09 -20.45 24.05
CA GLY A 295 12.48 -19.21 24.51
C GLY A 295 12.88 -17.98 23.69
N CYS A 296 13.27 -18.15 22.43
CA CYS A 296 13.66 -17.05 21.55
C CYS A 296 12.48 -16.09 21.28
N PRO A 297 12.70 -14.76 21.30
CA PRO A 297 11.69 -13.81 20.84
C PRO A 297 11.37 -14.03 19.36
N ARG A 298 10.09 -13.97 19.00
CA ARG A 298 9.61 -14.01 17.61
C ARG A 298 9.13 -12.64 17.18
N MET A 299 9.45 -12.27 15.94
CA MET A 299 8.99 -11.06 15.28
C MET A 299 8.47 -11.40 13.88
N SER A 300 7.36 -10.81 13.49
CA SER A 300 6.87 -10.89 12.12
C SER A 300 7.69 -9.99 11.18
N ARG A 301 7.62 -10.29 9.88
CA ARG A 301 8.14 -9.42 8.82
C ARG A 301 7.69 -7.96 8.97
N ALA A 302 6.40 -7.76 9.25
CA ALA A 302 5.80 -6.43 9.30
C ALA A 302 6.21 -5.64 10.56
N GLU A 303 6.37 -6.33 11.70
CA GLU A 303 6.92 -5.72 12.92
C GLU A 303 8.37 -5.30 12.74
N LEU A 304 9.20 -6.13 12.10
CA LEU A 304 10.59 -5.75 11.83
C LEU A 304 10.68 -4.55 10.88
N LEU A 305 9.94 -4.59 9.77
CA LEU A 305 9.93 -3.47 8.82
C LEU A 305 9.45 -2.17 9.48
N SER A 306 8.38 -2.22 10.28
CA SER A 306 7.90 -1.02 10.97
C SER A 306 8.90 -0.49 12.00
N ARG A 307 9.64 -1.35 12.71
CA ARG A 307 10.73 -0.91 13.61
C ARG A 307 11.86 -0.22 12.84
N LEU A 308 12.30 -0.79 11.73
CA LEU A 308 13.34 -0.22 10.88
C LEU A 308 12.90 1.13 10.29
N PHE A 309 11.66 1.19 9.79
CA PHE A 309 11.06 2.38 9.22
C PHE A 309 10.89 3.50 10.26
N ASN A 310 10.28 3.20 11.41
CA ASN A 310 10.00 4.17 12.46
C ASN A 310 11.27 4.66 13.17
N ALA A 311 12.38 3.93 13.07
CA ALA A 311 13.66 4.41 13.55
C ALA A 311 14.16 5.59 12.71
N ALA A 312 13.94 5.59 11.39
CA ALA A 312 14.46 6.62 10.51
C ALA A 312 13.86 8.02 10.81
N PRO A 313 14.67 9.10 10.78
CA PRO A 313 14.17 10.46 10.98
C PRO A 313 13.09 10.88 9.98
N CYS A 314 13.20 10.43 8.72
CA CYS A 314 12.24 10.71 7.66
C CYS A 314 11.77 9.40 6.99
N GLY A 315 10.68 8.84 7.51
CA GLY A 315 10.02 7.67 6.91
C GLY A 315 8.98 8.08 5.86
N ILE A 316 9.14 7.63 4.62
CA ILE A 316 8.20 7.81 3.50
C ILE A 316 7.50 6.48 3.23
N ALA A 317 6.23 6.37 3.65
CA ALA A 317 5.43 5.16 3.52
C ALA A 317 4.52 5.24 2.29
N ILE A 318 4.63 4.24 1.41
CA ILE A 318 3.84 4.14 0.17
C ILE A 318 2.71 3.14 0.34
N ALA A 319 1.46 3.61 0.29
CA ALA A 319 0.25 2.83 0.53
C ALA A 319 -0.76 2.95 -0.63
N GLY A 320 -1.68 2.00 -0.70
CA GLY A 320 -2.75 1.93 -1.70
C GLY A 320 -2.84 0.54 -2.31
N THR A 321 -3.98 0.18 -2.93
CA THR A 321 -4.22 -1.19 -3.41
C THR A 321 -3.19 -1.61 -4.47
N SER A 322 -2.89 -0.73 -5.42
CA SER A 322 -1.99 -0.99 -6.56
C SER A 322 -0.91 0.09 -6.71
N GLY A 323 0.26 -0.31 -7.24
CA GLY A 323 1.36 0.61 -7.60
C GLY A 323 2.45 0.82 -6.53
N LYS A 324 2.27 0.29 -5.30
CA LYS A 324 3.17 0.49 -4.16
C LYS A 324 4.66 0.26 -4.46
N SER A 325 5.01 -0.90 -5.03
CA SER A 325 6.40 -1.24 -5.32
C SER A 325 7.02 -0.29 -6.35
N THR A 326 6.27 0.04 -7.41
CA THR A 326 6.71 0.94 -8.48
C THR A 326 6.98 2.34 -7.94
N VAL A 327 6.05 2.89 -7.15
CA VAL A 327 6.20 4.21 -6.53
C VAL A 327 7.36 4.21 -5.52
N THR A 328 7.53 3.14 -4.75
CA THR A 328 8.67 2.98 -3.84
C THR A 328 10.00 3.03 -4.59
N GLY A 329 10.11 2.29 -5.69
CA GLY A 329 11.30 2.29 -6.55
C GLY A 329 11.58 3.64 -7.21
N MET A 330 10.54 4.29 -7.74
CA MET A 330 10.65 5.63 -8.34
C MET A 330 11.07 6.68 -7.31
N THR A 331 10.44 6.67 -6.13
CA THR A 331 10.76 7.60 -5.02
C THR A 331 12.18 7.40 -4.54
N GLY A 332 12.59 6.14 -4.32
CA GLY A 332 13.94 5.78 -3.94
C GLY A 332 14.97 6.21 -4.98
N TRP A 333 14.69 6.04 -6.28
CA TRP A 333 15.57 6.47 -7.36
C TRP A 333 15.73 7.99 -7.41
N ILE A 334 14.63 8.75 -7.29
CA ILE A 334 14.67 10.21 -7.22
C ILE A 334 15.56 10.68 -6.07
N LEU A 335 15.38 10.10 -4.89
CA LEU A 335 16.13 10.48 -3.69
C LEU A 335 17.62 10.11 -3.79
N GLU A 336 17.95 8.95 -4.38
CA GLU A 336 19.36 8.59 -4.65
C GLU A 336 20.01 9.59 -5.60
N GLN A 337 19.34 9.94 -6.71
CA GLN A 337 19.86 10.92 -7.69
C GLN A 337 19.98 12.34 -7.10
N ALA A 338 19.12 12.69 -6.14
CA ALA A 338 19.19 13.94 -5.38
C ALA A 338 20.24 13.90 -4.25
N GLY A 339 21.06 12.84 -4.15
CA GLY A 339 22.12 12.71 -3.15
C GLY A 339 21.61 12.56 -1.71
N ARG A 340 20.38 12.07 -1.52
CA ARG A 340 19.78 11.85 -0.19
C ARG A 340 20.14 10.50 0.43
N ALA A 341 20.78 9.61 -0.33
CA ALA A 341 21.22 8.28 0.10
C ALA A 341 20.16 7.54 0.95
N PRO A 342 18.94 7.30 0.43
CA PRO A 342 17.86 6.68 1.18
C PRO A 342 18.15 5.20 1.48
N THR A 343 17.68 4.72 2.62
CA THR A 343 17.40 3.29 2.78
C THR A 343 16.08 3.01 2.07
N ILE A 344 16.05 2.01 1.21
CA ILE A 344 14.87 1.63 0.42
C ILE A 344 14.57 0.17 0.72
N MET A 345 13.33 -0.13 1.09
CA MET A 345 12.78 -1.48 1.13
C MET A 345 11.70 -1.60 0.07
N ASN A 346 11.92 -2.44 -0.94
CA ASN A 346 10.98 -2.62 -2.03
C ASN A 346 10.65 -4.11 -2.23
N GLY A 347 9.40 -4.42 -2.57
CA GLY A 347 8.94 -5.79 -2.84
C GLY A 347 9.39 -6.35 -4.18
N ALA A 348 10.10 -5.56 -5.00
CA ALA A 348 10.62 -5.96 -6.30
C ALA A 348 12.07 -5.46 -6.50
N VAL A 349 12.83 -6.16 -7.35
CA VAL A 349 14.20 -5.77 -7.69
C VAL A 349 14.18 -4.47 -8.49
N MET A 350 14.94 -3.49 -8.02
CA MET A 350 15.05 -2.17 -8.62
C MET A 350 16.18 -2.16 -9.65
N LYS A 351 15.84 -2.14 -10.95
CA LYS A 351 16.81 -2.34 -12.04
C LYS A 351 17.94 -1.31 -12.04
N ASN A 352 17.67 -0.07 -11.61
CA ASN A 352 18.68 0.98 -11.48
C ASN A 352 19.75 0.71 -10.42
N PHE A 353 19.47 -0.16 -9.43
CA PHE A 353 20.39 -0.51 -8.36
C PHE A 353 21.03 -1.89 -8.54
N VAL A 354 20.67 -2.61 -9.61
CA VAL A 354 21.29 -3.91 -9.93
C VAL A 354 22.74 -3.69 -10.34
N ALA A 355 23.64 -4.35 -9.63
CA ALA A 355 25.08 -4.35 -9.88
C ALA A 355 25.65 -5.76 -9.66
N PRO A 356 26.88 -6.07 -10.10
CA PRO A 356 27.48 -7.39 -9.89
C PRO A 356 27.54 -7.84 -8.42
N ASP A 357 27.70 -6.90 -7.49
CA ASP A 357 27.71 -7.10 -6.04
C ASP A 357 26.31 -6.99 -5.39
N ALA A 358 25.30 -6.54 -6.14
CA ALA A 358 23.90 -6.41 -5.72
C ALA A 358 22.91 -6.87 -6.82
N PRO A 359 22.95 -8.14 -7.27
CA PRO A 359 22.09 -8.63 -8.36
C PRO A 359 20.59 -8.67 -8.02
N PHE A 360 20.25 -8.74 -6.73
CA PHE A 360 18.87 -8.78 -6.23
C PHE A 360 18.55 -7.50 -5.43
N ALA A 361 18.75 -6.34 -6.04
CA ALA A 361 18.57 -5.02 -5.42
C ALA A 361 17.10 -4.68 -5.09
N SER A 362 16.47 -5.45 -4.22
CA SER A 362 15.16 -5.19 -3.59
C SER A 362 15.29 -4.39 -2.29
N ALA A 363 16.52 -4.20 -1.80
CA ALA A 363 16.86 -3.21 -0.79
C ALA A 363 18.04 -2.35 -1.22
N ARG A 364 18.09 -1.13 -0.71
CA ARG A 364 19.26 -0.25 -0.70
C ARG A 364 19.48 0.20 0.74
N VAL A 365 20.70 0.08 1.24
CA VAL A 365 21.06 0.60 2.56
C VAL A 365 21.71 1.97 2.39
N GLY A 366 21.06 3.00 2.92
CA GLY A 366 21.47 4.39 2.81
C GLY A 366 22.26 4.90 4.01
N SER A 367 22.33 6.22 4.15
CA SER A 367 22.92 6.90 5.32
C SER A 367 22.05 6.80 6.58
N GLY A 368 20.78 6.43 6.38
CA GLY A 368 19.81 6.20 7.45
C GLY A 368 18.91 7.39 7.81
N GLU A 369 19.10 8.56 7.19
CA GLU A 369 18.23 9.74 7.42
C GLU A 369 16.84 9.59 6.79
N VAL A 370 16.78 8.97 5.62
CA VAL A 370 15.53 8.75 4.86
C VAL A 370 15.30 7.26 4.68
N PHE A 371 14.07 6.80 4.94
CA PHE A 371 13.64 5.44 4.71
C PHE A 371 12.39 5.43 3.83
N VAL A 372 12.45 4.76 2.68
CA VAL A 372 11.31 4.61 1.77
C VAL A 372 10.87 3.16 1.77
N SER A 373 9.58 2.92 1.97
CA SER A 373 9.01 1.57 1.95
C SER A 373 7.60 1.56 1.41
N GLU A 374 7.27 0.49 0.71
CA GLU A 374 5.87 0.09 0.60
C GLU A 374 5.36 -0.39 1.96
N VAL A 375 4.10 -0.08 2.26
CA VAL A 375 3.40 -0.55 3.46
C VAL A 375 2.15 -1.31 3.05
N ASP A 376 1.84 -2.37 3.78
CA ASP A 376 0.81 -3.35 3.44
C ASP A 376 -0.44 -3.14 4.30
N GLU A 377 -1.59 -3.01 3.64
CA GLU A 377 -2.90 -2.88 4.26
C GLU A 377 -3.57 -4.23 4.58
N SER A 378 -3.16 -5.31 3.90
CA SER A 378 -3.92 -6.56 3.86
C SER A 378 -4.01 -7.29 5.20
N ASP A 379 -2.98 -7.20 6.04
CA ASP A 379 -2.91 -7.80 7.36
C ASP A 379 -3.09 -6.79 8.52
N GLY A 380 -3.44 -5.53 8.19
CA GLY A 380 -3.57 -4.44 9.15
C GLY A 380 -2.24 -3.86 9.63
N SER A 381 -1.09 -4.34 9.14
CA SER A 381 0.23 -3.89 9.59
C SER A 381 0.54 -2.43 9.27
N ILE A 382 -0.20 -1.80 8.35
CA ILE A 382 -0.17 -0.35 8.12
C ILE A 382 -0.37 0.46 9.43
N ALA A 383 -1.03 -0.11 10.44
CA ALA A 383 -1.19 0.45 11.78
C ALA A 383 0.14 0.59 12.59
N LEU A 384 1.20 -0.09 12.18
CA LEU A 384 2.49 -0.08 12.90
C LEU A 384 3.40 1.09 12.51
N TYR A 385 3.10 1.79 11.41
CA TYR A 385 3.98 2.82 10.83
C TYR A 385 3.65 4.23 11.33
N ASN A 386 4.67 5.05 11.58
CA ASN A 386 4.59 6.46 11.95
C ASN A 386 5.30 7.33 10.89
N PRO A 387 4.71 7.52 9.71
CA PRO A 387 5.38 8.16 8.60
C PRO A 387 5.60 9.66 8.81
N GLU A 388 6.74 10.16 8.34
CA GLU A 388 6.93 11.59 8.09
C GLU A 388 6.05 12.00 6.89
N VAL A 389 6.08 11.18 5.83
CA VAL A 389 5.28 11.35 4.62
C VAL A 389 4.50 10.06 4.33
N ALA A 390 3.17 10.16 4.34
CA ALA A 390 2.28 9.09 3.89
C ALA A 390 1.87 9.34 2.44
N VAL A 391 2.08 8.37 1.55
CA VAL A 391 1.63 8.42 0.16
C VAL A 391 0.45 7.48 -0.01
N LEU A 392 -0.68 7.99 -0.53
CA LEU A 392 -1.86 7.17 -0.81
C LEU A 392 -2.21 7.24 -2.30
N LEU A 393 -2.07 6.10 -2.98
CA LEU A 393 -2.16 5.98 -4.43
C LEU A 393 -3.60 5.83 -4.94
N ASN A 394 -4.32 4.87 -4.37
CA ASN A 394 -5.66 4.47 -4.76
C ASN A 394 -6.28 3.58 -3.67
N VAL A 395 -7.60 3.47 -3.66
CA VAL A 395 -8.35 2.55 -2.79
C VAL A 395 -9.41 1.83 -3.61
N SER A 396 -9.14 0.58 -3.93
CA SER A 396 -10.06 -0.36 -4.58
C SER A 396 -10.33 -1.57 -3.72
N LEU A 397 -11.46 -2.24 -3.96
CA LEU A 397 -11.84 -3.48 -3.29
C LEU A 397 -10.78 -4.56 -3.57
N ASP A 398 -10.26 -5.16 -2.52
CA ASP A 398 -9.28 -6.25 -2.59
C ASP A 398 -9.51 -7.23 -1.43
N HIS A 399 -8.48 -7.53 -0.63
CA HIS A 399 -8.55 -8.49 0.48
C HIS A 399 -9.40 -8.06 1.68
N LYS A 400 -9.93 -6.82 1.69
CA LYS A 400 -10.74 -6.22 2.76
C LYS A 400 -11.94 -5.48 2.18
N SER A 401 -12.97 -5.27 3.00
CA SER A 401 -14.13 -4.45 2.61
C SER A 401 -13.73 -2.99 2.40
N MET A 402 -14.51 -2.26 1.61
CA MET A 402 -14.26 -0.83 1.36
C MET A 402 -14.37 0.00 2.65
N GLU A 403 -15.26 -0.36 3.58
CA GLU A 403 -15.36 0.29 4.89
C GLU A 403 -14.07 0.15 5.70
N GLU A 404 -13.53 -1.07 5.81
CA GLU A 404 -12.28 -1.33 6.53
C GLU A 404 -11.10 -0.60 5.88
N LEU A 405 -11.01 -0.61 4.55
CA LEU A 405 -9.93 0.07 3.82
C LEU A 405 -9.96 1.59 4.04
N ARG A 406 -11.15 2.21 4.02
CA ARG A 406 -11.30 3.65 4.31
C ARG A 406 -10.82 3.99 5.72
N GLU A 407 -11.14 3.17 6.70
CA GLU A 407 -10.70 3.38 8.08
C GLU A 407 -9.18 3.25 8.20
N LEU A 408 -8.60 2.16 7.69
CA LEU A 408 -7.15 1.91 7.72
C LEU A 408 -6.35 3.02 7.04
N PHE A 409 -6.74 3.43 5.83
CA PHE A 409 -6.06 4.49 5.10
C PHE A 409 -6.30 5.86 5.72
N GLY A 410 -7.50 6.13 6.24
CA GLY A 410 -7.80 7.37 6.96
C GLY A 410 -6.96 7.52 8.24
N ASP A 411 -6.81 6.46 9.02
CA ASP A 411 -5.92 6.42 10.19
C ASP A 411 -4.45 6.56 9.81
N PHE A 412 -4.03 5.94 8.70
CA PHE A 412 -2.67 6.06 8.17
C PHE A 412 -2.34 7.51 7.79
N LEU A 413 -3.23 8.20 7.06
CA LEU A 413 -3.05 9.61 6.71
C LEU A 413 -3.03 10.52 7.94
N ARG A 414 -3.89 10.26 8.94
CA ARG A 414 -3.95 11.04 10.19
C ARG A 414 -2.71 10.89 11.07
N ARG A 415 -2.04 9.74 11.05
CA ARG A 415 -0.80 9.50 11.81
C ARG A 415 0.42 10.14 11.17
N ALA A 416 0.37 10.42 9.87
CA ALA A 416 1.46 11.05 9.15
C ALA A 416 1.61 12.53 9.52
N LYS A 417 2.84 13.04 9.51
CA LYS A 417 3.05 14.50 9.62
C LYS A 417 2.65 15.25 8.36
N ALA A 418 2.76 14.59 7.20
CA ALA A 418 2.36 15.13 5.92
C ALA A 418 1.90 14.00 4.97
N ALA A 419 1.08 14.33 3.98
CA ALA A 419 0.50 13.35 3.06
C ALA A 419 0.67 13.74 1.58
N ALA A 420 0.97 12.76 0.72
CA ALA A 420 0.86 12.88 -0.73
C ALA A 420 -0.32 12.02 -1.24
N VAL A 421 -1.30 12.61 -1.93
CA VAL A 421 -2.56 11.94 -2.24
C VAL A 421 -3.01 12.13 -3.68
N ASN A 422 -3.54 11.06 -4.27
CA ASN A 422 -4.09 11.06 -5.61
C ASN A 422 -5.51 11.67 -5.64
N LEU A 423 -5.73 12.74 -6.39
CA LEU A 423 -7.06 13.33 -6.54
C LEU A 423 -7.91 12.70 -7.64
N ASP A 424 -7.35 11.87 -8.52
CA ASP A 424 -8.15 11.14 -9.53
C ASP A 424 -8.94 10.00 -8.90
N ASP A 425 -8.50 9.50 -7.74
CA ASP A 425 -9.21 8.47 -7.01
C ASP A 425 -10.26 9.10 -6.07
N PRO A 426 -11.56 8.81 -6.24
CA PRO A 426 -12.62 9.41 -5.44
C PRO A 426 -12.61 8.98 -3.97
N GLU A 427 -12.13 7.77 -3.67
CA GLU A 427 -12.00 7.25 -2.31
C GLU A 427 -10.86 7.96 -1.59
N VAL A 428 -9.70 8.08 -2.24
CA VAL A 428 -8.57 8.87 -1.72
C VAL A 428 -8.98 10.32 -1.52
N ARG A 429 -9.67 10.93 -2.49
CA ARG A 429 -10.17 12.30 -2.41
C ARG A 429 -11.08 12.52 -1.19
N ALA A 430 -11.93 11.54 -0.85
CA ALA A 430 -12.82 11.61 0.30
C ALA A 430 -12.07 11.48 1.65
N LEU A 431 -10.89 10.86 1.65
CA LEU A 431 -10.02 10.70 2.83
C LEU A 431 -9.08 11.89 3.06
N VAL A 432 -8.98 12.84 2.12
CA VAL A 432 -8.11 14.00 2.25
C VAL A 432 -8.51 14.84 3.47
N PRO A 433 -7.57 15.17 4.38
CA PRO A 433 -7.86 16.03 5.52
C PRO A 433 -8.45 17.38 5.08
N GLY A 434 -9.43 17.89 5.84
CA GLY A 434 -10.05 19.19 5.54
C GLY A 434 -9.08 20.38 5.58
N ASP A 435 -7.96 20.27 6.32
CA ASP A 435 -6.83 21.20 6.25
C ASP A 435 -5.73 20.63 5.34
N ARG A 436 -5.54 21.25 4.17
CA ARG A 436 -4.53 20.84 3.18
C ARG A 436 -3.12 21.35 3.52
N GLY A 437 -2.90 22.05 4.64
CA GLY A 437 -1.62 22.70 4.97
C GLY A 437 -0.39 21.78 4.95
N HIS A 438 -0.59 20.47 5.11
CA HIS A 438 0.46 19.44 5.07
C HIS A 438 0.18 18.35 4.02
N CYS A 439 -0.62 18.65 3.01
CA CYS A 439 -0.98 17.71 1.95
C CYS A 439 -0.44 18.20 0.59
N ARG A 440 0.18 17.29 -0.17
CA ARG A 440 0.60 17.49 -1.55
C ARG A 440 -0.26 16.60 -2.46
N THR A 441 -1.06 17.22 -3.30
CA THR A 441 -2.01 16.51 -4.17
C THR A 441 -1.40 16.25 -5.55
N PHE A 442 -1.70 15.10 -6.14
CA PHE A 442 -1.28 14.78 -7.50
C PHE A 442 -2.43 14.18 -8.32
N ALA A 443 -2.40 14.38 -9.63
CA ALA A 443 -3.41 13.83 -10.53
C ALA A 443 -3.00 13.89 -12.01
N ILE A 444 -3.51 12.95 -12.80
CA ILE A 444 -3.52 13.06 -14.26
C ILE A 444 -4.68 13.96 -14.70
N GLU A 445 -5.90 13.73 -14.18
CA GLU A 445 -7.11 14.38 -14.68
C GLU A 445 -7.50 15.61 -13.83
N ALA A 446 -7.45 15.50 -12.50
CA ALA A 446 -7.86 16.57 -11.59
C ALA A 446 -6.91 17.78 -11.61
N GLN A 447 -7.31 18.83 -12.35
CA GLN A 447 -6.47 20.01 -12.60
C GLN A 447 -6.23 20.91 -11.38
N ASP A 448 -7.00 20.72 -10.31
CA ASP A 448 -6.84 21.39 -9.02
C ASP A 448 -5.80 20.73 -8.11
N ALA A 449 -5.15 19.65 -8.57
CA ALA A 449 -4.01 19.04 -7.89
C ALA A 449 -2.75 19.94 -7.93
N ASP A 450 -1.91 19.79 -6.92
CA ASP A 450 -0.64 20.52 -6.82
C ASP A 450 0.37 20.12 -7.90
N ILE A 451 0.39 18.84 -8.27
CA ILE A 451 1.17 18.29 -9.37
C ILE A 451 0.20 17.63 -10.35
N ALA A 452 0.01 18.25 -11.51
CA ALA A 452 -1.01 17.82 -12.47
C ALA A 452 -0.45 17.64 -13.88
N VAL A 453 -0.99 16.69 -14.64
CA VAL A 453 -0.71 16.58 -16.08
C VAL A 453 -1.47 17.66 -16.84
N VAL A 454 -0.80 18.30 -17.81
CA VAL A 454 -1.41 19.26 -18.72
C VAL A 454 -2.37 18.51 -19.67
N PRO A 455 -3.65 18.92 -19.76
CA PRO A 455 -4.64 18.23 -20.60
C PRO A 455 -4.19 18.07 -22.05
N GLY A 456 -4.38 16.87 -22.61
CA GLY A 456 -4.03 16.55 -23.99
C GLY A 456 -2.52 16.42 -24.29
N SER A 457 -1.65 16.48 -23.27
CA SER A 457 -0.20 16.38 -23.46
C SER A 457 0.35 14.95 -23.40
N ILE A 458 -0.48 13.97 -23.07
CA ILE A 458 -0.05 12.57 -22.90
C ILE A 458 0.25 11.95 -24.27
N ILE A 459 1.43 11.36 -24.38
CA ILE A 459 1.87 10.58 -25.54
C ILE A 459 2.25 9.19 -25.05
N GLU A 460 1.46 8.19 -25.41
CA GLU A 460 1.72 6.79 -25.09
C GLU A 460 2.53 6.13 -26.21
N SER A 461 3.44 5.25 -25.84
CA SER A 461 4.21 4.41 -26.76
C SER A 461 4.30 2.98 -26.22
N PRO A 462 4.58 1.97 -27.07
CA PRO A 462 4.65 0.57 -26.63
C PRO A 462 5.63 0.32 -25.48
N THR A 463 6.65 1.17 -25.32
CA THR A 463 7.74 1.00 -24.35
C THR A 463 7.88 2.17 -23.37
N GLY A 464 6.93 3.10 -23.34
CA GLY A 464 7.06 4.31 -22.54
C GLY A 464 5.87 5.25 -22.62
N ILE A 465 5.89 6.30 -21.80
CA ILE A 465 4.85 7.34 -21.79
C ILE A 465 5.49 8.69 -21.52
N ALA A 466 4.99 9.74 -22.17
CA ALA A 466 5.42 11.11 -21.97
C ALA A 466 4.23 12.02 -21.67
N ALA A 467 4.45 13.08 -20.89
CA ALA A 467 3.45 14.09 -20.57
C ALA A 467 4.10 15.43 -20.20
N GLN A 468 3.34 16.52 -20.28
CA GLN A 468 3.72 17.77 -19.63
C GLN A 468 3.12 17.81 -18.23
N VAL A 469 3.94 18.11 -17.23
CA VAL A 469 3.56 18.16 -15.81
C VAL A 469 3.69 19.59 -15.31
N ARG A 470 2.64 20.08 -14.64
CA ARG A 470 2.55 21.42 -14.06
C ARG A 470 2.64 21.33 -12.54
N GLU A 471 3.35 22.29 -11.94
CA GLU A 471 3.33 22.55 -10.50
C GLU A 471 2.44 23.77 -10.17
N SER A 472 1.57 23.61 -9.18
CA SER A 472 0.73 24.71 -8.68
C SER A 472 1.57 25.78 -7.96
N GLY A 473 1.22 27.05 -8.16
CA GLY A 473 1.79 28.19 -7.43
C GLY A 473 3.01 28.87 -8.06
N ASN A 474 3.75 28.21 -8.95
CA ASN A 474 4.89 28.83 -9.67
C ASN A 474 4.71 28.86 -11.20
N GLY A 475 3.73 28.14 -11.75
CA GLY A 475 3.44 28.08 -13.18
C GLY A 475 4.45 27.28 -14.00
N ALA A 476 5.36 26.56 -13.35
CA ALA A 476 6.37 25.75 -14.03
C ALA A 476 5.70 24.56 -14.73
N VAL A 477 6.10 24.32 -15.98
CA VAL A 477 5.68 23.17 -16.78
C VAL A 477 6.93 22.45 -17.25
N HIS A 478 6.97 21.15 -17.01
CA HIS A 478 8.11 20.30 -17.31
C HIS A 478 7.67 19.12 -18.17
N ARG A 479 8.53 18.68 -19.08
CA ARG A 479 8.31 17.46 -19.86
C ARG A 479 8.82 16.25 -19.07
N LEU A 480 7.91 15.33 -18.75
CA LEU A 480 8.23 14.04 -18.18
C LEU A 480 8.22 12.98 -19.29
N GLU A 481 9.26 12.15 -19.32
CA GLU A 481 9.34 10.97 -20.18
C GLU A 481 9.71 9.76 -19.31
N LEU A 482 8.93 8.69 -19.42
CA LEU A 482 9.12 7.45 -18.70
C LEU A 482 9.39 6.33 -19.69
N ARG A 483 10.36 5.46 -19.37
CA ARG A 483 10.67 4.23 -20.12
C ARG A 483 9.82 3.03 -19.68
N VAL A 484 8.68 3.32 -19.06
CA VAL A 484 7.68 2.35 -18.64
C VAL A 484 6.33 2.83 -19.18
N PRO A 485 5.56 1.99 -19.91
CA PRO A 485 4.32 2.43 -20.55
C PRO A 485 3.13 2.48 -19.58
N GLY A 486 2.05 3.11 -20.03
CA GLY A 486 0.76 3.09 -19.37
C GLY A 486 0.49 4.27 -18.41
N ARG A 487 -0.74 4.78 -18.43
CA ARG A 487 -1.20 5.88 -17.55
C ARG A 487 -1.02 5.58 -16.07
N HIS A 488 -1.13 4.33 -15.64
CA HIS A 488 -0.89 3.96 -14.24
C HIS A 488 0.56 4.25 -13.81
N ASN A 489 1.54 4.06 -14.71
CA ASN A 489 2.93 4.42 -14.43
C ASN A 489 3.16 5.93 -14.46
N LEU A 490 2.41 6.68 -15.27
CA LEU A 490 2.39 8.13 -15.18
C LEU A 490 1.86 8.59 -13.81
N ALA A 491 0.74 8.02 -13.33
CA ALA A 491 0.21 8.32 -12.00
C ALA A 491 1.20 7.96 -10.88
N ASN A 492 1.87 6.80 -10.99
CA ASN A 492 2.92 6.38 -10.06
C ASN A 492 4.10 7.37 -10.04
N ALA A 493 4.51 7.89 -11.20
CA ALA A 493 5.54 8.91 -11.29
C ALA A 493 5.12 10.21 -10.60
N LEU A 494 3.88 10.68 -10.81
CA LEU A 494 3.35 11.85 -10.10
C LEU A 494 3.37 11.66 -8.58
N ALA A 495 2.98 10.47 -8.09
CA ALA A 495 3.02 10.13 -6.68
C ALA A 495 4.45 10.17 -6.11
N ALA A 496 5.42 9.61 -6.84
CA ALA A 496 6.83 9.63 -6.44
C ALA A 496 7.40 11.06 -6.41
N MET A 497 7.04 11.90 -7.38
CA MET A 497 7.41 13.31 -7.40
C MET A 497 6.80 14.08 -6.22
N ALA A 498 5.52 13.83 -5.91
CA ALA A 498 4.86 14.43 -4.75
C ALA A 498 5.58 14.02 -3.45
N ALA A 499 5.86 12.73 -3.25
CA ALA A 499 6.57 12.22 -2.09
C ALA A 499 7.98 12.82 -1.94
N ALA A 500 8.77 12.82 -3.01
CA ALA A 500 10.12 13.37 -3.00
C ALA A 500 10.14 14.90 -2.78
N SER A 501 9.14 15.63 -3.30
CA SER A 501 9.02 17.06 -3.07
C SER A 501 8.83 17.43 -1.60
N MET A 502 8.14 16.57 -0.85
CA MET A 502 7.95 16.73 0.59
C MET A 502 9.21 16.43 1.39
N ALA A 503 10.17 15.71 0.79
CA ALA A 503 11.54 15.54 1.29
C ALA A 503 12.52 16.59 0.75
N GLY A 504 12.02 17.67 0.12
CA GLY A 504 12.82 18.81 -0.33
C GLY A 504 13.58 18.59 -1.64
N VAL A 505 13.09 17.72 -2.52
CA VAL A 505 13.59 17.56 -3.90
C VAL A 505 12.72 18.39 -4.86
N SER A 506 13.32 19.23 -5.71
CA SER A 506 12.54 20.03 -6.65
C SER A 506 11.89 19.18 -7.73
N LEU A 507 10.76 19.62 -8.30
CA LEU A 507 10.08 18.88 -9.37
C LEU A 507 10.98 18.66 -10.60
N GLY A 508 11.85 19.62 -10.91
CA GLY A 508 12.84 19.49 -11.98
C GLY A 508 13.87 18.38 -11.73
N GLU A 509 14.39 18.27 -10.51
CA GLU A 509 15.28 17.16 -10.12
C GLU A 509 14.54 15.81 -10.18
N CYS A 510 13.29 15.76 -9.72
CA CYS A 510 12.48 14.54 -9.78
C CYS A 510 12.30 14.06 -11.23
N ILE A 511 11.97 14.97 -12.15
CA ILE A 511 11.77 14.66 -13.57
C ILE A 511 13.09 14.21 -14.22
N SER A 512 14.19 14.89 -13.90
CA SER A 512 15.51 14.51 -14.39
C SER A 512 15.86 13.09 -13.96
N ALA A 513 15.66 12.73 -12.69
CA ALA A 513 15.90 11.38 -12.20
C ALA A 513 14.98 10.34 -12.87
N LEU A 514 13.68 10.63 -13.01
CA LEU A 514 12.73 9.70 -13.61
C LEU A 514 13.01 9.40 -15.09
N SER A 515 13.65 10.30 -15.83
CA SER A 515 14.05 10.07 -17.23
C SER A 515 15.02 8.89 -17.41
N SER A 516 15.76 8.54 -16.35
CA SER A 516 16.68 7.42 -16.31
C SER A 516 16.17 6.22 -15.49
N PHE A 517 14.91 6.26 -15.01
CA PHE A 517 14.32 5.14 -14.30
C PHE A 517 14.13 3.95 -15.26
N ALA A 518 14.74 2.81 -14.91
CA ALA A 518 14.81 1.62 -15.75
C ALA A 518 13.67 0.61 -15.50
N GLY A 519 12.77 0.92 -14.55
CA GLY A 519 11.69 0.03 -14.13
C GLY A 519 12.09 -0.90 -12.98
N LEU A 520 11.16 -1.78 -12.62
CA LEU A 520 11.37 -2.85 -11.65
C LEU A 520 11.25 -4.20 -12.35
N ALA A 521 11.98 -5.19 -11.85
CA ALA A 521 11.80 -6.56 -12.33
C ALA A 521 10.34 -6.99 -12.14
N ARG A 522 9.79 -7.61 -13.18
CA ARG A 522 8.40 -8.11 -13.22
C ARG A 522 7.32 -7.03 -13.04
N ARG A 523 7.58 -5.74 -13.30
CA ARG A 523 6.55 -4.68 -13.29
C ARG A 523 6.49 -4.05 -14.67
N PHE A 524 5.72 -4.66 -15.57
CA PHE A 524 5.76 -4.39 -17.00
C PHE A 524 7.22 -4.37 -17.53
N ASP A 525 8.00 -5.38 -17.14
CA ASP A 525 9.42 -5.42 -17.45
C ASP A 525 9.61 -5.93 -18.88
N ILE A 526 9.99 -5.04 -19.79
CA ILE A 526 10.26 -5.40 -21.18
C ILE A 526 11.56 -6.21 -21.19
N VAL A 527 11.43 -7.51 -21.46
CA VAL A 527 12.56 -8.44 -21.57
C VAL A 527 13.36 -8.14 -22.83
N GLY A 528 12.65 -7.85 -23.93
CA GLY A 528 13.25 -7.42 -25.18
C GLY A 528 12.26 -7.48 -26.34
N THR A 529 12.74 -7.08 -27.51
CA THR A 529 12.01 -7.15 -28.77
C THR A 529 12.87 -7.90 -29.79
N SER A 530 12.33 -8.94 -30.40
CA SER A 530 13.02 -9.72 -31.44
C SER A 530 13.26 -8.88 -32.69
N ALA A 531 14.15 -9.35 -33.58
CA ALA A 531 14.40 -8.71 -34.87
C ALA A 531 13.14 -8.64 -35.77
N SER A 532 12.20 -9.58 -35.58
CA SER A 532 10.90 -9.61 -36.26
C SER A 532 9.85 -8.69 -35.63
N GLY A 533 10.18 -7.99 -34.54
CA GLY A 533 9.30 -7.02 -33.88
C GLY A 533 8.35 -7.63 -32.84
N ILE A 534 8.62 -8.85 -32.35
CA ILE A 534 7.85 -9.49 -31.26
C ILE A 534 8.40 -8.98 -29.94
N THR A 535 7.57 -8.38 -29.11
CA THR A 535 8.00 -7.86 -27.78
C THR A 535 7.58 -8.81 -26.68
N VAL A 536 8.51 -9.20 -25.82
CA VAL A 536 8.26 -10.07 -24.67
C VAL A 536 8.35 -9.25 -23.38
N ILE A 537 7.31 -9.37 -22.55
CA ILE A 537 7.11 -8.58 -21.35
C ILE A 537 6.90 -9.52 -20.17
N ASP A 538 7.54 -9.20 -19.06
CA ASP A 538 7.52 -9.94 -17.82
C ASP A 538 6.77 -9.13 -16.76
N ASP A 539 5.63 -9.62 -16.27
CA ASP A 539 4.75 -8.89 -15.36
C ASP A 539 4.23 -9.72 -14.18
N PHE A 540 4.18 -9.10 -13.01
CA PHE A 540 3.75 -9.72 -11.74
C PHE A 540 2.22 -9.75 -11.59
N GLY A 541 1.45 -9.32 -12.60
CA GLY A 541 0.00 -9.43 -12.61
C GLY A 541 -0.46 -10.84 -12.24
N HIS A 542 -1.18 -10.97 -11.13
CA HIS A 542 -1.62 -12.26 -10.59
C HIS A 542 -3.03 -12.24 -9.99
N ASN A 543 -3.63 -11.04 -9.89
CA ASN A 543 -5.02 -10.83 -9.52
C ASN A 543 -5.73 -10.07 -10.67
N PRO A 544 -7.07 -10.03 -10.70
CA PRO A 544 -7.82 -9.44 -11.81
C PRO A 544 -7.46 -7.98 -12.08
N GLU A 545 -7.37 -7.14 -11.04
CA GLU A 545 -7.04 -5.72 -11.18
C GLU A 545 -5.65 -5.49 -11.81
N LYS A 546 -4.62 -6.21 -11.34
CA LYS A 546 -3.26 -6.09 -11.87
C LYS A 546 -3.16 -6.60 -13.31
N CYS A 547 -3.83 -7.71 -13.63
CA CYS A 547 -3.91 -8.20 -15.00
C CYS A 547 -4.59 -7.17 -15.91
N ALA A 548 -5.69 -6.56 -15.44
CA ALA A 548 -6.39 -5.52 -16.18
C ALA A 548 -5.51 -4.31 -16.47
N ALA A 549 -4.72 -3.83 -15.50
CA ALA A 549 -3.80 -2.72 -15.70
C ALA A 549 -2.72 -3.02 -16.76
N THR A 550 -2.16 -4.22 -16.74
CA THR A 550 -1.17 -4.70 -17.73
C THR A 550 -1.78 -4.83 -19.11
N LEU A 551 -2.97 -5.43 -19.22
CA LEU A 551 -3.69 -5.54 -20.49
C LEU A 551 -4.11 -4.17 -21.03
N ALA A 552 -4.53 -3.22 -20.20
CA ALA A 552 -4.85 -1.87 -20.64
C ALA A 552 -3.64 -1.17 -21.28
N ALA A 553 -2.47 -1.27 -20.66
CA ALA A 553 -1.23 -0.70 -21.20
C ALA A 553 -0.83 -1.34 -22.54
N LEU A 554 -1.03 -2.66 -22.68
CA LEU A 554 -0.84 -3.34 -23.97
C LEU A 554 -1.85 -2.86 -25.01
N LYS A 555 -3.15 -2.84 -24.68
CA LYS A 555 -4.22 -2.52 -25.63
C LYS A 555 -4.31 -1.04 -26.01
N ALA A 556 -3.58 -0.15 -25.32
CA ALA A 556 -3.38 1.24 -25.75
C ALA A 556 -2.64 1.36 -27.09
N HIS A 557 -2.01 0.28 -27.56
CA HIS A 557 -1.29 0.23 -28.85
C HIS A 557 -1.80 -0.89 -29.76
N PRO A 558 -1.69 -0.71 -31.10
CA PRO A 558 -1.93 -1.78 -32.07
C PRO A 558 -1.00 -2.98 -31.85
N GLY A 559 -1.43 -4.15 -32.30
CA GLY A 559 -0.72 -5.41 -32.19
C GLY A 559 -1.60 -6.48 -31.55
N ARG A 560 -1.29 -7.74 -31.80
CA ARG A 560 -1.95 -8.84 -31.10
C ARG A 560 -1.24 -9.10 -29.77
N VAL A 561 -2.01 -9.49 -28.76
CA VAL A 561 -1.52 -9.86 -27.43
C VAL A 561 -1.61 -11.36 -27.25
N ILE A 562 -0.51 -11.98 -26.85
CA ILE A 562 -0.44 -13.36 -26.39
C ILE A 562 -0.19 -13.30 -24.88
N ALA A 563 -1.24 -13.53 -24.10
CA ALA A 563 -1.21 -13.45 -22.65
C ALA A 563 -0.93 -14.83 -22.05
N PHE A 564 0.27 -15.05 -21.53
CA PHE A 564 0.54 -16.21 -20.70
C PHE A 564 0.20 -15.89 -19.24
N PHE A 565 -0.55 -16.76 -18.57
CA PHE A 565 -0.85 -16.63 -17.14
C PHE A 565 -0.57 -17.94 -16.40
N GLN A 566 0.37 -17.90 -15.45
CA GLN A 566 0.58 -18.98 -14.50
C GLN A 566 -0.12 -18.65 -13.17
N PRO A 567 -1.16 -19.41 -12.76
CA PRO A 567 -1.77 -19.20 -11.46
C PRO A 567 -0.79 -19.42 -10.31
N HIS A 568 -0.86 -18.55 -9.31
CA HIS A 568 0.03 -18.56 -8.14
C HIS A 568 -0.44 -19.53 -7.02
N GLY A 569 -1.20 -20.56 -7.39
CA GLY A 569 -1.71 -21.61 -6.51
C GLY A 569 -3.21 -21.89 -6.66
N TYR A 570 -3.64 -23.09 -6.25
CA TYR A 570 -5.02 -23.56 -6.41
C TYR A 570 -6.05 -22.81 -5.54
N GLY A 571 -5.67 -22.39 -4.32
CA GLY A 571 -6.55 -21.62 -3.44
C GLY A 571 -6.94 -20.26 -4.04
N PRO A 572 -5.96 -19.39 -4.35
CA PRO A 572 -6.23 -18.12 -5.03
C PRO A 572 -6.97 -18.29 -6.36
N LEU A 573 -6.60 -19.30 -7.16
CA LEU A 573 -7.27 -19.59 -8.43
C LEU A 573 -8.78 -19.82 -8.27
N ARG A 574 -9.21 -20.54 -7.22
CA ARG A 574 -10.63 -20.73 -6.92
C ARG A 574 -11.33 -19.44 -6.50
N GLN A 575 -10.66 -18.61 -5.69
CA GLN A 575 -11.24 -17.38 -5.14
C GLN A 575 -11.47 -16.31 -6.20
N MET A 576 -10.50 -16.08 -7.09
CA MET A 576 -10.55 -14.97 -8.07
C MET A 576 -10.79 -15.42 -9.52
N GLY A 577 -10.97 -16.72 -9.76
CA GLY A 577 -10.98 -17.28 -11.11
C GLY A 577 -12.07 -16.74 -12.05
N HIS A 578 -13.26 -16.42 -11.51
CA HIS A 578 -14.35 -15.86 -12.32
C HIS A 578 -14.02 -14.45 -12.81
N GLU A 579 -13.66 -13.56 -11.89
CA GLU A 579 -13.29 -12.18 -12.21
C GLU A 579 -12.06 -12.13 -13.12
N LEU A 580 -11.08 -13.00 -12.88
CA LEU A 580 -9.90 -13.13 -13.74
C LEU A 580 -10.28 -13.51 -15.18
N ALA A 581 -11.19 -14.48 -15.34
CA ALA A 581 -11.67 -14.90 -16.66
C ALA A 581 -12.41 -13.77 -17.40
N GLU A 582 -13.28 -13.02 -16.69
CA GLU A 582 -13.97 -11.86 -17.25
C GLU A 582 -13.00 -10.76 -17.69
N VAL A 583 -11.93 -10.51 -16.92
CA VAL A 583 -10.89 -9.54 -17.29
C VAL A 583 -10.23 -9.96 -18.61
N PHE A 584 -9.78 -11.21 -18.73
CA PHE A 584 -9.16 -11.69 -19.97
C PHE A 584 -10.12 -11.62 -21.15
N ALA A 585 -11.36 -12.10 -21.00
CA ALA A 585 -12.35 -12.12 -22.07
C ALA A 585 -12.75 -10.72 -22.53
N ARG A 586 -12.90 -9.76 -21.61
CA ARG A 586 -13.31 -8.38 -21.92
C ARG A 586 -12.20 -7.54 -22.53
N MET A 587 -10.96 -7.73 -22.08
CA MET A 587 -9.86 -6.84 -22.44
C MET A 587 -9.06 -7.32 -23.65
N LEU A 588 -9.05 -8.62 -23.92
CA LEU A 588 -8.42 -9.19 -25.10
C LEU A 588 -9.40 -9.19 -26.28
N GLY A 589 -8.90 -8.82 -27.45
CA GLY A 589 -9.66 -8.79 -28.70
C GLY A 589 -9.76 -10.15 -29.38
N PRO A 590 -10.48 -10.23 -30.51
CA PRO A 590 -10.72 -11.49 -31.20
C PRO A 590 -9.46 -12.17 -31.74
N ASP A 591 -8.39 -11.43 -32.00
CA ASP A 591 -7.12 -11.99 -32.48
C ASP A 591 -6.18 -12.40 -31.35
N ASP A 592 -6.45 -11.95 -30.12
CA ASP A 592 -5.63 -12.22 -28.95
C ASP A 592 -5.92 -13.62 -28.37
N VAL A 593 -5.00 -14.14 -27.54
CA VAL A 593 -5.16 -15.44 -26.89
C VAL A 593 -4.57 -15.45 -25.49
N THR A 594 -5.25 -16.12 -24.57
CA THR A 594 -4.72 -16.43 -23.23
C THR A 594 -4.20 -17.86 -23.18
N ILE A 595 -3.01 -18.10 -22.64
CA ILE A 595 -2.44 -19.44 -22.47
C ILE A 595 -2.20 -19.65 -20.97
N LEU A 596 -2.75 -20.72 -20.41
CA LEU A 596 -2.57 -21.10 -19.01
C LEU A 596 -1.88 -22.45 -18.89
N CYS A 597 -0.94 -22.54 -17.93
CA CYS A 597 -0.37 -23.80 -17.48
C CYS A 597 -0.89 -24.21 -16.11
N ASP A 598 -0.38 -25.32 -15.58
CA ASP A 598 -0.70 -25.74 -14.22
C ASP A 598 -0.37 -24.65 -13.18
N PRO A 599 -1.19 -24.50 -12.12
CA PRO A 599 -0.88 -23.63 -10.99
C PRO A 599 0.44 -24.01 -10.33
N VAL A 600 1.24 -23.01 -9.96
CA VAL A 600 2.45 -23.27 -9.18
C VAL A 600 2.08 -23.85 -7.81
N TYR A 601 2.79 -24.91 -7.40
CA TYR A 601 2.53 -25.62 -6.16
C TYR A 601 3.82 -26.11 -5.51
N PHE A 602 4.02 -25.75 -4.24
CA PHE A 602 5.25 -26.06 -3.49
C PHE A 602 4.99 -26.94 -2.25
N GLY A 603 3.84 -27.62 -2.20
CA GLY A 603 3.39 -28.43 -1.06
C GLY A 603 2.21 -27.82 -0.30
N GLY A 604 1.71 -28.57 0.69
CA GLY A 604 0.52 -28.23 1.47
C GLY A 604 -0.63 -29.25 1.34
N THR A 605 -1.82 -28.86 1.78
CA THR A 605 -3.04 -29.70 1.80
C THR A 605 -4.20 -29.07 1.04
N VAL A 606 -3.91 -28.13 0.13
CA VAL A 606 -4.95 -27.43 -0.63
C VAL A 606 -5.66 -28.38 -1.60
N ASP A 607 -6.97 -28.23 -1.75
CA ASP A 607 -7.73 -28.93 -2.80
C ASP A 607 -7.16 -28.59 -4.18
N ARG A 608 -7.08 -29.59 -5.06
CA ARG A 608 -6.52 -29.54 -6.41
C ARG A 608 -7.49 -30.09 -7.46
N SER A 609 -8.75 -30.31 -7.08
CA SER A 609 -9.80 -30.85 -7.95
C SER A 609 -10.09 -29.98 -9.19
N GLU A 610 -9.89 -28.66 -9.07
CA GLU A 610 -10.04 -27.70 -10.17
C GLU A 610 -8.73 -26.94 -10.42
N GLY A 611 -8.16 -27.12 -11.61
CA GLY A 611 -6.96 -26.44 -12.11
C GLY A 611 -7.27 -25.30 -13.09
N SER A 612 -6.27 -24.96 -13.90
CA SER A 612 -6.35 -23.87 -14.88
C SER A 612 -7.38 -24.11 -16.00
N GLU A 613 -7.74 -25.36 -16.26
CA GLU A 613 -8.79 -25.78 -17.20
C GLU A 613 -10.13 -25.10 -16.91
N ARG A 614 -10.44 -24.91 -15.62
CA ARG A 614 -11.63 -24.19 -15.18
C ARG A 614 -11.61 -22.75 -15.68
N ILE A 615 -10.47 -22.06 -15.59
CA ILE A 615 -10.34 -20.67 -16.03
C ILE A 615 -10.45 -20.58 -17.54
N VAL A 616 -9.83 -21.51 -18.28
CA VAL A 616 -9.98 -21.58 -19.74
C VAL A 616 -11.46 -21.70 -20.13
N ARG A 617 -12.22 -22.58 -19.46
CA ARG A 617 -13.66 -22.72 -19.67
C ARG A 617 -14.40 -21.41 -19.38
N LEU A 618 -14.14 -20.77 -18.25
CA LEU A 618 -14.78 -19.50 -17.88
C LEU A 618 -14.46 -18.37 -18.86
N ILE A 619 -13.22 -18.29 -19.38
CA ILE A 619 -12.85 -17.31 -20.40
C ILE A 619 -13.67 -17.56 -21.67
N ALA A 620 -13.81 -18.82 -22.10
CA ALA A 620 -14.59 -19.18 -23.27
C ALA A 620 -16.09 -18.88 -23.09
N GLU A 621 -16.66 -19.17 -21.91
CA GLU A 621 -18.05 -18.84 -21.56
C GLU A 621 -18.30 -17.31 -21.58
N ALA A 622 -17.30 -16.51 -21.20
CA ALA A 622 -17.33 -15.06 -21.28
C ALA A 622 -17.02 -14.51 -22.69
N GLY A 623 -16.82 -15.37 -23.70
CA GLY A 623 -16.57 -15.00 -25.10
C GLY A 623 -15.10 -14.74 -25.47
N GLY A 624 -14.16 -15.02 -24.57
CA GLY A 624 -12.72 -14.91 -24.81
C GLY A 624 -12.11 -16.16 -25.44
N LYS A 625 -10.82 -16.05 -25.82
CA LYS A 625 -10.02 -17.16 -26.35
C LYS A 625 -8.94 -17.56 -25.35
N ALA A 626 -8.97 -18.82 -24.91
CA ALA A 626 -7.95 -19.35 -24.03
C ALA A 626 -7.58 -20.80 -24.37
N GLU A 627 -6.34 -21.16 -24.08
CA GLU A 627 -5.77 -22.50 -24.25
C GLU A 627 -5.17 -22.97 -22.92
N TYR A 628 -5.38 -24.25 -22.61
CA TYR A 628 -4.71 -24.91 -21.50
C TYR A 628 -3.58 -25.80 -22.03
N VAL A 629 -2.37 -25.58 -21.52
CA VAL A 629 -1.19 -26.39 -21.83
C VAL A 629 -0.50 -26.70 -20.49
N PRO A 630 -0.56 -27.94 -19.97
CA PRO A 630 -0.17 -28.24 -18.59
C PRO A 630 1.24 -27.80 -18.22
N SER A 631 2.20 -28.11 -19.10
CA SER A 631 3.62 -27.78 -18.91
C SER A 631 3.92 -26.34 -19.35
N ARG A 632 4.60 -25.59 -18.47
CA ARG A 632 5.09 -24.24 -18.81
C ARG A 632 6.05 -24.26 -20.00
N GLU A 633 6.90 -25.29 -20.12
CA GLU A 633 7.81 -25.43 -21.25
C GLU A 633 7.04 -25.53 -22.57
N ASP A 634 5.97 -26.33 -22.59
CA ASP A 634 5.14 -26.49 -23.79
C ASP A 634 4.31 -25.24 -24.09
N CYS A 635 3.96 -24.44 -23.07
CA CYS A 635 3.42 -23.09 -23.30
C CYS A 635 4.42 -22.22 -24.07
N GLY A 636 5.72 -22.28 -23.74
CA GLY A 636 6.77 -21.54 -24.45
C GLY A 636 6.81 -21.89 -25.93
N LYS A 637 6.90 -23.20 -26.23
CA LYS A 637 6.86 -23.73 -27.61
C LYS A 637 5.59 -23.31 -28.35
N ARG A 638 4.44 -23.36 -27.65
CA ARG A 638 3.15 -22.96 -28.22
C ARG A 638 3.11 -21.48 -28.56
N ILE A 639 3.60 -20.61 -27.66
CA ILE A 639 3.72 -19.17 -27.88
C ILE A 639 4.63 -18.90 -29.09
N ALA A 640 5.80 -19.52 -29.14
CA ALA A 640 6.74 -19.35 -30.25
C ALA A 640 6.13 -19.78 -31.60
N ALA A 641 5.40 -20.90 -31.62
CA ALA A 641 4.75 -21.41 -32.82
C ALA A 641 3.62 -20.51 -33.36
N ILE A 642 2.95 -19.72 -32.50
CA ILE A 642 1.87 -18.82 -32.94
C ILE A 642 2.32 -17.39 -33.14
N ALA A 643 3.44 -16.98 -32.54
CA ALA A 643 3.90 -15.60 -32.56
C ALA A 643 4.17 -15.13 -33.99
N ARG A 644 3.85 -13.86 -34.24
CA ARG A 644 3.98 -13.19 -35.55
C ARG A 644 4.58 -11.80 -35.35
N PRO A 645 5.22 -11.22 -36.38
CA PRO A 645 5.73 -9.86 -36.34
C PRO A 645 4.71 -8.86 -35.77
N GLY A 646 5.15 -8.04 -34.80
CA GLY A 646 4.30 -7.06 -34.11
C GLY A 646 3.47 -7.60 -32.95
N ASP A 647 3.56 -8.90 -32.63
CA ASP A 647 2.94 -9.45 -31.43
C ASP A 647 3.59 -8.96 -30.15
N ARG A 648 2.79 -8.97 -29.08
CA ARG A 648 3.23 -8.66 -27.72
C ARG A 648 2.90 -9.84 -26.83
N VAL A 649 3.93 -10.52 -26.37
CA VAL A 649 3.83 -11.63 -25.43
C VAL A 649 3.98 -11.06 -24.04
N VAL A 650 3.03 -11.35 -23.16
CA VAL A 650 3.13 -10.97 -21.74
C VAL A 650 3.05 -12.22 -20.86
N VAL A 651 4.05 -12.36 -19.99
CA VAL A 651 4.17 -13.45 -19.01
C VAL A 651 3.67 -12.92 -17.68
N MET A 652 2.52 -13.40 -17.22
CA MET A 652 1.87 -12.99 -15.97
C MET A 652 1.87 -14.13 -14.95
N GLY A 653 2.03 -13.76 -13.68
CA GLY A 653 2.03 -14.69 -12.55
C GLY A 653 2.83 -14.18 -11.36
N ALA A 654 2.69 -14.86 -10.22
CA ALA A 654 3.40 -14.55 -8.98
C ALA A 654 3.84 -15.84 -8.26
N ARG A 655 4.68 -15.70 -7.23
CA ARG A 655 5.25 -16.78 -6.39
C ARG A 655 6.21 -17.76 -7.08
N ASP A 656 6.42 -17.65 -8.39
CA ASP A 656 7.46 -18.39 -9.10
C ASP A 656 8.51 -17.41 -9.69
N ASP A 657 9.67 -17.31 -9.03
CA ASP A 657 10.78 -16.45 -9.47
C ASP A 657 11.34 -16.89 -10.84
N THR A 658 11.10 -18.14 -11.27
CA THR A 658 11.61 -18.67 -12.55
C THR A 658 10.82 -18.17 -13.76
N LEU A 659 9.71 -17.44 -13.55
CA LEU A 659 8.94 -16.82 -14.63
C LEU A 659 9.77 -15.80 -15.44
N SER A 660 10.68 -15.07 -14.81
CA SER A 660 11.57 -14.16 -15.54
C SER A 660 12.53 -14.90 -16.48
N ALA A 661 13.00 -16.10 -16.08
CA ALA A 661 13.81 -16.94 -16.95
C ALA A 661 12.98 -17.51 -18.11
N PHE A 662 11.72 -17.88 -17.84
CA PHE A 662 10.78 -18.32 -18.87
C PHE A 662 10.45 -17.21 -19.89
N ALA A 663 10.28 -15.97 -19.45
CA ALA A 663 10.08 -14.85 -20.35
C ALA A 663 11.30 -14.63 -21.26
N ARG A 664 12.52 -14.79 -20.74
CA ARG A 664 13.75 -14.77 -21.56
C ARG A 664 13.81 -15.92 -22.55
N SER A 665 13.48 -17.15 -22.14
CA SER A 665 13.49 -18.29 -23.07
C SER A 665 12.50 -18.12 -24.22
N ILE A 666 11.31 -17.54 -23.96
CA ILE A 666 10.37 -17.17 -25.03
C ILE A 666 11.01 -16.17 -25.99
N LEU A 667 11.69 -15.13 -25.48
CA LEU A 667 12.36 -14.14 -26.32
C LEU A 667 13.42 -14.80 -27.21
N ASP A 668 14.21 -15.72 -26.67
CA ASP A 668 15.23 -16.46 -27.42
C ASP A 668 14.59 -17.34 -28.52
N GLU A 669 13.49 -18.02 -28.20
CA GLU A 669 12.75 -18.86 -29.16
C GLU A 669 12.12 -18.06 -30.30
N VAL A 670 11.53 -16.89 -30.04
CA VAL A 670 10.91 -16.04 -31.08
C VAL A 670 11.93 -15.16 -31.84
N SER A 671 13.17 -15.15 -31.39
CA SER A 671 14.29 -14.44 -32.05
C SER A 671 15.15 -15.37 -32.91
N SER A 672 14.97 -16.69 -32.75
CA SER A 672 15.57 -17.73 -33.59
C SER A 672 14.79 -17.88 -34.90
#